data_AF-A0A661APX1-F1
#
_entry.id   AF-A0A661APX1-F1
#
_cell.length_a   1.000
_cell.length_b   1.000
_cell.length_c   1.000
_cell.angle_alpha   90.00
_cell.angle_beta   90.00
_cell.angle_gamma   90.00
#
_symmetry.space_group_name_H-M   'P 1'
#
loop_
_entity.id
_entity.type
_entity.pdbx_description
1 polymer ?
#
loop_
_entity_poly.entity_id
_entity_poly.type
_entity_poly.pdbx_seq_one_letter_code
_entity_poly.pdbx_strand_id
1 'polypeptide(L)'
;SAKKIADSFFVSLGYDTSEYELKNISSEKKPNRRDHWFTYERKNWSFGEAKNWITIGVWGDKIGSFSNNLHIPEDWWRKYSKTRSENSLFQSADQFFAAIFILAMLIYLIIAFRKKGLAIKFGAISGLIVFFAAFLMSMNLLPLNILNYDTKDSYAGFIFQQILIAALNGGLEGLLTFIAAVAGEKIYREFLPKFHYLPQFLSPSGWRTKSFRTAVLVGYLFAFAHLGFVVFYYVFGKKIGIWAPTDSNYTNLMSAYFPWLFALSIGLAASFFEDFTFRLFGVPFISKIFKSKVIGVIIPAFIWGFLHSNYPQEPGWARGVEVGLIGIAAGWMMLRYSIVANLTWHFAIDSGLTAFLIIRQGNILNVVMAILVVLTPAILILLGFIFGRKKEIATNEDIVFEESKIRENIREKIIPITYKNISPRKKYTFVSLAIIGLIIAIFSPKLPQQTTSIDRKRAESIAKNFLSSKDVSIDSFKTVEWIDRAPSDKETRYTYQQVGWEGLERLYGEGKWEPLYYWKVRFVKSGVKNEYKIFIRPDGDIQMFEHYLAESDSGATISQDSAFALAKNLLNEFGKGEILDWELIEKSTRKRPNRTDHYFVWQSKDSVGQAHRRLGVSVLGDEASFSSLFLKRPEEWDRKDSKNTALTTIIGILPILLIAILILFIIIAFVRGIVKSTASFKLMLWAFLITVFFALLSFLNNYPTILSGYYTAWTIERFLTIQFISKAIGIIFTGVGAAVVVGAFSTTRFRRKLLMKIPMGETLLISAIATFILLGVYSVVGWLEISFNLPMRNIPLDVPNMFASYLPALGVFDNIVHKIFITLPALFVAYILLRKKFDTNSKLFLVIIVSSAIWGLDSSKTIGEILWGVVKTTAIATAGWFIVKDLL
;
A
#
# COMPACT_ATOMS: atom_id res chain seq x y z
N SER A 1 -19.94 2.76 43.40
CA SER A 1 -20.07 1.93 42.18
C SER A 1 -19.60 2.74 40.98
N ALA A 2 -19.07 2.10 39.93
CA ALA A 2 -18.55 2.79 38.74
C ALA A 2 -19.57 3.74 38.09
N LYS A 3 -20.85 3.35 38.06
CA LYS A 3 -21.94 4.21 37.57
C LYS A 3 -22.07 5.51 38.37
N LYS A 4 -21.97 5.46 39.71
CA LYS A 4 -22.00 6.69 40.54
C LYS A 4 -20.83 7.61 40.21
N ILE A 5 -19.64 7.07 39.99
CA ILE A 5 -18.45 7.85 39.60
C ILE A 5 -18.68 8.53 38.25
N ALA A 6 -19.22 7.79 37.26
CA ALA A 6 -19.57 8.35 35.96
C ALA A 6 -20.66 9.43 36.07
N ASP A 7 -21.76 9.18 36.79
CA ASP A 7 -22.85 10.12 36.98
C ASP A 7 -22.36 11.40 37.71
N SER A 8 -21.52 11.29 38.74
CA SER A 8 -20.92 12.43 39.44
C SER A 8 -20.01 13.25 38.51
N PHE A 9 -19.20 12.59 37.69
CA PHE A 9 -18.36 13.28 36.70
C PHE A 9 -19.20 13.98 35.63
N PHE A 10 -20.26 13.32 35.15
CA PHE A 10 -21.21 13.88 34.19
C PHE A 10 -21.82 15.19 34.69
N VAL A 11 -22.30 15.21 35.94
CA VAL A 11 -22.81 16.43 36.59
C VAL A 11 -21.71 17.47 36.80
N SER A 12 -20.49 17.06 37.16
CA SER A 12 -19.36 17.99 37.36
C SER A 12 -18.96 18.77 36.10
N LEU A 13 -19.27 18.23 34.91
CA LEU A 13 -19.08 18.91 33.63
C LEU A 13 -20.21 19.89 33.28
N GLY A 14 -21.22 20.02 34.16
CA GLY A 14 -22.36 20.92 33.98
C GLY A 14 -23.53 20.32 33.18
N TYR A 15 -23.52 19.01 32.90
CA TYR A 15 -24.64 18.35 32.24
C TYR A 15 -25.75 17.99 33.23
N ASP A 16 -27.00 18.26 32.86
CA ASP A 16 -28.16 17.78 33.62
C ASP A 16 -28.46 16.32 33.27
N THR A 17 -28.35 15.43 34.26
CA THR A 17 -28.68 14.01 34.11
C THR A 17 -30.15 13.75 33.72
N SER A 18 -31.05 14.70 33.98
CA SER A 18 -32.47 14.60 33.59
C SER A 18 -32.67 14.67 32.07
N GLU A 19 -31.83 15.44 31.38
CA GLU A 19 -31.86 15.62 29.92
C GLU A 19 -31.31 14.42 29.16
N TYR A 20 -30.72 13.43 29.84
CA TYR A 20 -30.06 12.31 29.21
C TYR A 20 -30.65 10.97 29.66
N GLU A 21 -30.57 9.96 28.79
CA GLU A 21 -30.90 8.58 29.11
C GLU A 21 -29.70 7.66 28.89
N LEU A 22 -29.58 6.65 29.75
CA LEU A 22 -28.52 5.65 29.61
C LEU A 22 -28.84 4.69 28.46
N LYS A 23 -28.04 4.80 27.39
CA LYS A 23 -28.19 4.07 26.14
C LYS A 23 -27.42 2.75 26.13
N ASN A 24 -26.11 2.80 26.39
CA ASN A 24 -25.24 1.62 26.34
C ASN A 24 -24.48 1.45 27.65
N ILE A 25 -24.25 0.18 28.01
CA ILE A 25 -23.46 -0.22 29.17
C ILE A 25 -22.49 -1.30 28.73
N SER A 26 -21.22 -1.15 29.09
CA SER A 26 -20.21 -2.20 28.91
C SER A 26 -19.35 -2.32 30.15
N SER A 27 -18.87 -3.53 30.42
CA SER A 27 -17.86 -3.77 31.44
C SER A 27 -16.89 -4.86 30.99
N GLU A 28 -15.60 -4.65 31.27
CA GLU A 28 -14.53 -5.57 30.93
C GLU A 28 -13.64 -5.79 32.17
N LYS A 29 -13.38 -7.05 32.52
CA LYS A 29 -12.40 -7.41 33.55
C LYS A 29 -10.98 -7.31 32.97
N LYS A 30 -10.16 -6.46 33.57
CA LYS A 30 -8.70 -6.41 33.38
C LYS A 30 -8.01 -7.20 34.51
N PRO A 31 -6.71 -7.51 34.40
CA PRO A 31 -6.02 -8.30 35.44
C PRO A 31 -6.20 -7.76 36.86
N ASN A 32 -6.10 -6.44 37.05
CA ASN A 32 -6.11 -5.80 38.37
C ASN A 32 -7.28 -4.82 38.59
N ARG A 33 -8.26 -4.76 37.67
CA ARG A 33 -9.40 -3.82 37.77
C ARG A 33 -10.54 -4.24 36.86
N ARG A 34 -11.69 -3.60 37.01
CA ARG A 34 -12.81 -3.69 36.06
C ARG A 34 -13.07 -2.32 35.45
N ASP A 35 -13.07 -2.27 34.14
CA ASP A 35 -13.32 -1.05 33.39
C ASP A 35 -14.78 -1.05 32.93
N HIS A 36 -15.43 0.10 32.99
CA HIS A 36 -16.83 0.30 32.65
C HIS A 36 -16.98 1.44 31.65
N TRP A 37 -17.95 1.32 30.73
CA TRP A 37 -18.34 2.38 29.82
C TRP A 37 -19.84 2.61 29.90
N PHE A 38 -20.21 3.88 30.02
CA PHE A 38 -21.60 4.34 30.06
C PHE A 38 -21.80 5.35 28.93
N THR A 39 -22.72 5.06 28.02
CA THR A 39 -23.11 5.99 26.95
C THR A 39 -24.49 6.55 27.25
N TYR A 40 -24.58 7.86 27.34
CA TYR A 40 -25.80 8.62 27.57
C TYR A 40 -26.23 9.30 26.29
N GLU A 41 -27.50 9.17 25.92
CA GLU A 41 -28.12 9.85 24.78
C GLU A 41 -28.94 11.04 25.28
N ARG A 42 -28.80 12.20 24.64
CA ARG A 42 -29.61 13.38 24.98
C ARG A 42 -31.06 13.17 24.54
N LYS A 43 -31.99 13.31 25.48
CA LYS A 43 -33.43 13.27 25.24
C LYS A 43 -33.88 14.49 24.45
N ASN A 44 -34.93 14.31 23.64
CA ASN A 44 -35.62 15.38 22.91
C ASN A 44 -34.71 16.28 22.05
N TRP A 45 -33.51 15.82 21.72
CA TRP A 45 -32.56 16.55 20.88
C TRP A 45 -32.09 15.67 19.74
N SER A 46 -32.14 16.21 18.52
CA SER A 46 -31.54 15.59 17.34
C SER A 46 -31.22 16.65 16.29
N PHE A 47 -30.21 16.38 15.48
CA PHE A 47 -29.90 17.16 14.29
C PHE A 47 -30.14 16.28 13.06
N GLY A 48 -31.30 16.43 12.41
CA GLY A 48 -31.81 15.41 11.50
C GLY A 48 -32.01 14.09 12.25
N GLU A 49 -31.45 13.00 11.73
CA GLU A 49 -31.47 11.68 12.39
C GLU A 49 -30.34 11.49 13.42
N ALA A 50 -29.41 12.45 13.51
CA ALA A 50 -28.24 12.32 14.38
C ALA A 50 -28.56 12.65 15.85
N LYS A 51 -27.95 11.91 16.77
CA LYS A 51 -28.20 11.99 18.22
C LYS A 51 -26.96 12.44 18.98
N ASN A 52 -27.13 13.18 20.07
CA ASN A 52 -26.00 13.56 20.92
C ASN A 52 -25.70 12.43 21.91
N TRP A 53 -24.49 11.87 21.83
CA TRP A 53 -24.02 10.80 22.69
C TRP A 53 -22.83 11.26 23.53
N ILE A 54 -22.94 11.09 24.84
CA ILE A 54 -21.84 11.30 25.79
C ILE A 54 -21.41 9.93 26.31
N THR A 55 -20.14 9.59 26.15
CA THR A 55 -19.59 8.34 26.69
C THR A 55 -18.57 8.63 27.78
N ILE A 56 -18.76 8.03 28.95
CA ILE A 56 -17.84 8.09 30.08
C ILE A 56 -17.28 6.69 30.34
N GLY A 57 -15.95 6.59 30.32
CA GLY A 57 -15.24 5.39 30.75
C GLY A 57 -14.68 5.54 32.15
N VAL A 58 -14.94 4.55 33.00
CA VAL A 58 -14.43 4.44 34.38
C VAL A 58 -13.48 3.25 34.45
N TRP A 59 -12.21 3.48 34.76
CA TRP A 59 -11.20 2.43 34.90
C TRP A 59 -11.01 2.09 36.38
N GLY A 60 -11.55 0.95 36.81
CA GLY A 60 -11.66 0.62 38.23
C GLY A 60 -12.51 1.67 38.96
N ASP A 61 -11.84 2.56 39.70
CA ASP A 61 -12.41 3.61 40.54
C ASP A 61 -12.16 5.03 40.01
N LYS A 62 -11.57 5.19 38.82
CA LYS A 62 -11.19 6.50 38.25
C LYS A 62 -11.86 6.78 36.92
N ILE A 63 -12.13 8.06 36.63
CA ILE A 63 -12.50 8.50 35.29
C ILE A 63 -11.30 8.31 34.36
N GLY A 64 -11.51 7.55 33.29
CA GLY A 64 -10.48 7.20 32.32
C GLY A 64 -10.70 7.79 30.93
N SER A 65 -11.95 8.00 30.53
CA SER A 65 -12.26 8.61 29.23
C SER A 65 -13.58 9.37 29.24
N PHE A 66 -13.66 10.39 28.38
CA PHE A 66 -14.84 11.18 28.13
C PHE A 66 -14.90 11.52 26.64
N SER A 67 -16.08 11.40 26.04
CA SER A 67 -16.33 11.89 24.68
C SER A 67 -17.76 12.41 24.55
N ASN A 68 -17.93 13.50 23.79
CA ASN A 68 -19.21 14.07 23.42
C ASN A 68 -19.27 14.13 21.89
N ASN A 69 -20.05 13.24 21.29
CA ASN A 69 -20.08 13.04 19.85
C ASN A 69 -21.50 13.10 19.31
N LEU A 70 -21.61 13.50 18.04
CA LEU A 70 -22.85 13.36 17.28
C LEU A 70 -22.87 11.95 16.66
N HIS A 71 -23.71 11.06 17.20
CA HIS A 71 -23.96 9.74 16.62
C HIS A 71 -24.77 9.88 15.34
N ILE A 72 -24.13 9.54 14.23
CA ILE A 72 -24.75 9.54 12.90
C ILE A 72 -25.22 8.10 12.62
N PRO A 73 -26.50 7.88 12.28
CA PRO A 73 -27.01 6.55 11.99
C PRO A 73 -26.20 5.82 10.92
N GLU A 74 -26.02 4.52 11.11
CA GLU A 74 -25.29 3.67 10.18
C GLU A 74 -25.85 3.75 8.74
N ASP A 75 -27.17 3.84 8.58
CA ASP A 75 -27.81 3.92 7.27
C ASP A 75 -27.42 5.17 6.49
N TRP A 76 -27.20 6.30 7.18
CA TRP A 76 -26.69 7.51 6.56
C TRP A 76 -25.27 7.30 6.04
N TRP A 77 -24.37 6.71 6.85
CA TRP A 77 -23.00 6.40 6.44
C TRP A 77 -22.94 5.45 5.25
N ARG A 78 -23.81 4.44 5.23
CA ARG A 78 -23.91 3.49 4.12
C ARG A 78 -24.40 4.17 2.84
N LYS A 79 -25.44 5.01 2.92
CA LYS A 79 -25.93 5.80 1.78
C LYS A 79 -24.86 6.76 1.27
N TYR A 80 -24.21 7.50 2.18
CA TYR A 80 -23.12 8.41 1.84
C TYR A 80 -21.95 7.65 1.18
N SER A 81 -21.51 6.52 1.75
CA SER A 81 -20.47 5.69 1.14
C SER A 81 -20.86 5.14 -0.24
N LYS A 82 -22.13 4.77 -0.44
CA LYS A 82 -22.65 4.36 -1.75
C LYS A 82 -22.55 5.49 -2.76
N THR A 83 -22.88 6.72 -2.40
CA THR A 83 -22.71 7.89 -3.27
C THR A 83 -21.22 8.15 -3.56
N ARG A 84 -20.39 8.19 -2.52
CA ARG A 84 -18.94 8.41 -2.60
C ARG A 84 -18.20 7.36 -3.44
N SER A 85 -18.72 6.15 -3.53
CA SER A 85 -18.12 5.12 -4.39
C SER A 85 -18.16 5.48 -5.88
N GLU A 86 -19.09 6.35 -6.33
CA GLU A 86 -19.10 6.89 -7.70
C GLU A 86 -17.88 7.79 -7.95
N ASN A 87 -17.57 8.67 -7.00
CA ASN A 87 -16.34 9.47 -7.02
C ASN A 87 -15.08 8.59 -7.11
N SER A 88 -15.03 7.51 -6.32
CA SER A 88 -13.91 6.56 -6.33
C SER A 88 -13.79 5.83 -7.68
N LEU A 89 -14.92 5.51 -8.33
CA LEU A 89 -14.93 4.91 -9.66
C LEU A 89 -14.32 5.84 -10.71
N PHE A 90 -14.76 7.11 -10.75
CA PHE A 90 -14.20 8.09 -11.67
C PHE A 90 -12.70 8.33 -11.44
N GLN A 91 -12.28 8.46 -10.17
CA GLN A 91 -10.85 8.58 -9.87
C GLN A 91 -10.07 7.34 -10.31
N SER A 92 -10.60 6.14 -10.08
CA SER A 92 -9.94 4.90 -10.48
C SER A 92 -9.79 4.80 -12.01
N ALA A 93 -10.82 5.16 -12.77
CA ALA A 93 -10.77 5.20 -14.23
C ALA A 93 -9.62 6.11 -14.73
N ASP A 94 -9.45 7.29 -14.12
CA ASP A 94 -8.41 8.21 -14.54
C ASP A 94 -7.03 7.91 -13.95
N GLN A 95 -6.95 7.19 -12.83
CA GLN A 95 -5.71 6.55 -12.39
C GLN A 95 -5.21 5.55 -13.43
N PHE A 96 -6.10 4.82 -14.12
CA PHE A 96 -5.71 3.93 -15.22
C PHE A 96 -5.17 4.71 -16.42
N PHE A 97 -5.84 5.78 -16.84
CA PHE A 97 -5.34 6.62 -17.94
C PHE A 97 -4.03 7.33 -17.57
N ALA A 98 -3.89 7.82 -16.34
CA ALA A 98 -2.66 8.40 -15.82
C ALA A 98 -1.51 7.39 -15.75
N ALA A 99 -1.79 6.14 -15.36
CA ALA A 99 -0.83 5.04 -15.42
C ALA A 99 -0.33 4.78 -16.84
N ILE A 100 -1.24 4.73 -17.83
CA ILE A 100 -0.88 4.64 -19.26
C ILE A 100 -0.03 5.84 -19.67
N PHE A 101 -0.34 7.03 -19.15
CA PHE A 101 0.39 8.25 -19.45
C PHE A 101 1.82 8.24 -18.91
N ILE A 102 2.00 7.80 -17.67
CA ILE A 102 3.32 7.60 -17.05
C ILE A 102 4.11 6.57 -17.85
N LEU A 103 3.48 5.47 -18.27
CA LEU A 103 4.14 4.47 -19.11
C LEU A 103 4.57 5.04 -20.46
N ALA A 104 3.70 5.82 -21.11
CA ALA A 104 4.01 6.51 -22.36
C ALA A 104 5.19 7.49 -22.20
N MET A 105 5.24 8.20 -21.08
CA MET A 105 6.36 9.07 -20.70
C MET A 105 7.67 8.31 -20.52
N LEU A 106 7.65 7.18 -19.81
CA LEU A 106 8.82 6.32 -19.64
C LEU A 106 9.30 5.75 -20.99
N ILE A 107 8.38 5.29 -21.84
CA ILE A 107 8.70 4.81 -23.20
C ILE A 107 9.29 5.93 -24.05
N TYR A 108 8.71 7.12 -24.02
CA TYR A 108 9.24 8.28 -24.73
C TYR A 108 10.65 8.64 -24.25
N LEU A 109 10.88 8.64 -22.93
CA LEU A 109 12.18 8.92 -22.35
C LEU A 109 13.24 7.92 -22.85
N ILE A 110 12.90 6.62 -22.90
CA ILE A 110 13.76 5.55 -23.45
C ILE A 110 14.12 5.83 -24.93
N ILE A 111 13.15 6.27 -25.74
CA ILE A 111 13.38 6.64 -27.14
C ILE A 111 14.26 7.89 -27.23
N ALA A 112 13.99 8.89 -26.40
CA ALA A 112 14.72 10.16 -26.36
C ALA A 112 16.18 9.97 -25.93
N PHE A 113 16.47 9.03 -25.03
CA PHE A 113 17.83 8.65 -24.64
C PHE A 113 18.69 8.20 -25.85
N ARG A 114 18.09 7.62 -26.90
CA ARG A 114 18.83 7.25 -28.14
C ARG A 114 19.22 8.47 -28.97
N LYS A 115 18.51 9.60 -28.82
CA LYS A 115 18.70 10.80 -29.64
C LYS A 115 19.74 11.78 -29.06
N LYS A 116 20.27 11.55 -27.85
CA LYS A 116 21.10 12.48 -27.05
C LYS A 116 20.37 13.83 -26.80
N GLY A 117 20.95 14.70 -25.95
CA GLY A 117 20.40 16.05 -25.73
C GLY A 117 19.25 16.14 -24.72
N LEU A 118 19.28 15.32 -23.67
CA LEU A 118 18.32 15.41 -22.58
C LEU A 118 18.75 16.49 -21.58
N ALA A 119 17.82 17.33 -21.13
CA ALA A 119 18.07 18.34 -20.10
C ALA A 119 18.13 17.72 -18.69
N ILE A 120 19.06 16.79 -18.45
CA ILE A 120 19.22 16.06 -17.18
C ILE A 120 19.43 17.02 -16.01
N LYS A 121 20.21 18.09 -16.19
CA LYS A 121 20.43 19.11 -15.15
C LYS A 121 19.13 19.81 -14.75
N PHE A 122 18.27 20.12 -15.71
CA PHE A 122 16.96 20.73 -15.45
C PHE A 122 16.04 19.78 -14.69
N GLY A 123 16.00 18.52 -15.12
CA GLY A 123 15.28 17.49 -14.38
C GLY A 123 15.80 17.31 -12.96
N ALA A 124 17.12 17.27 -12.76
CA ALA A 124 17.73 17.08 -11.44
C ALA A 124 17.41 18.22 -10.49
N ILE A 125 17.51 19.47 -10.96
CA ILE A 125 17.17 20.64 -10.14
C ILE A 125 15.67 20.65 -9.81
N SER A 126 14.81 20.38 -10.78
CA SER A 126 13.37 20.29 -10.56
C SER A 126 12.99 19.20 -9.57
N GLY A 127 13.58 18.01 -9.71
CA GLY A 127 13.38 16.90 -8.79
C GLY A 127 13.89 17.20 -7.38
N LEU A 128 15.02 17.90 -7.24
CA LEU A 128 15.53 18.35 -5.94
C LEU A 128 14.62 19.40 -5.29
N ILE A 129 14.06 20.33 -6.06
CA ILE A 129 13.09 21.30 -5.54
C ILE A 129 11.89 20.58 -4.93
N VAL A 130 11.29 19.64 -5.67
CA VAL A 130 10.15 18.86 -5.17
C VAL A 130 10.54 17.94 -4.01
N PHE A 131 11.73 17.31 -4.06
CA PHE A 131 12.26 16.52 -2.95
C PHE A 131 12.30 17.33 -1.66
N PHE A 132 12.92 18.52 -1.69
CA PHE A 132 13.03 19.36 -0.51
C PHE A 132 11.69 19.94 -0.09
N ALA A 133 10.81 20.29 -1.03
CA ALA A 133 9.45 20.73 -0.71
C ALA A 133 8.68 19.66 0.09
N ALA A 134 8.65 18.42 -0.40
CA ALA A 134 7.96 17.30 0.24
C ALA A 134 8.64 16.84 1.54
N PHE A 135 9.98 16.82 1.57
CA PHE A 135 10.75 16.51 2.79
C PHE A 135 10.48 17.54 3.89
N LEU A 136 10.63 18.83 3.58
CA LEU A 136 10.41 19.91 4.52
C LEU A 136 8.95 19.97 4.98
N MET A 137 7.99 19.69 4.09
CA MET A 137 6.58 19.54 4.47
C MET A 137 6.38 18.46 5.52
N SER A 138 6.93 17.26 5.27
CA SER A 138 6.82 16.13 6.19
C SER A 138 7.44 16.45 7.55
N MET A 139 8.58 17.16 7.56
CA MET A 139 9.22 17.61 8.80
C MET A 139 8.44 18.73 9.49
N ASN A 140 7.78 19.60 8.74
CA ASN A 140 6.94 20.67 9.26
C ASN A 140 5.72 20.14 10.03
N LEU A 141 5.21 18.98 9.62
CA LEU A 141 4.08 18.28 10.26
C LEU A 141 4.50 17.40 11.46
N LEU A 142 5.78 17.40 11.83
CA LEU A 142 6.28 16.60 12.95
C LEU A 142 5.54 16.84 14.28
N PRO A 143 5.12 18.07 14.67
CA PRO A 143 4.33 18.28 15.89
C PRO A 143 3.03 17.46 15.89
N LEU A 144 2.35 17.38 14.74
CA LEU A 144 1.13 16.58 14.57
C LEU A 144 1.41 15.08 14.59
N ASN A 145 2.55 14.68 14.04
CA ASN A 145 2.96 13.28 14.10
C ASN A 145 3.29 12.88 15.55
N ILE A 146 3.89 13.78 16.34
CA ILE A 146 4.18 13.56 17.77
C ILE A 146 2.90 13.39 18.58
N LEU A 147 1.80 14.10 18.24
CA LEU A 147 0.50 13.88 18.91
C LEU A 147 -0.02 12.44 18.73
N ASN A 148 0.35 11.78 17.63
CA ASN A 148 0.02 10.39 17.33
C ASN A 148 1.16 9.41 17.66
N TYR A 149 2.16 9.84 18.45
CA TYR A 149 3.27 9.00 18.87
C TYR A 149 2.78 7.84 19.75
N ASP A 150 3.05 6.62 19.31
CA ASP A 150 2.75 5.43 20.10
C ASP A 150 3.78 5.28 21.22
N THR A 151 3.33 5.39 22.47
CA THR A 151 4.18 5.34 23.67
C THR A 151 4.91 4.02 23.87
N LYS A 152 4.61 2.97 23.10
CA LYS A 152 5.37 1.72 23.11
C LYS A 152 6.72 1.84 22.39
N ASP A 153 6.82 2.75 21.42
CA ASP A 153 8.04 2.95 20.61
C ASP A 153 9.09 3.72 21.42
N SER A 154 10.34 3.78 20.94
CA SER A 154 11.31 4.74 21.49
C SER A 154 11.16 6.07 20.76
N TYR A 155 11.21 7.19 21.51
CA TYR A 155 11.04 8.52 20.90
C TYR A 155 12.10 8.77 19.82
N ALA A 156 13.36 8.40 20.06
CA ALA A 156 14.41 8.48 19.05
C ALA A 156 14.14 7.60 17.81
N GLY A 157 13.57 6.40 18.01
CA GLY A 157 13.18 5.51 16.91
C GLY A 157 12.03 6.09 16.09
N PHE A 158 11.05 6.68 16.76
CA PHE A 158 9.95 7.40 16.13
C PHE A 158 10.45 8.60 15.31
N ILE A 159 11.28 9.48 15.88
CA ILE A 159 11.84 10.64 15.14
C ILE A 159 12.65 10.18 13.92
N PHE A 160 13.49 9.16 14.09
CA PHE A 160 14.24 8.58 12.97
C PHE A 160 13.30 8.04 11.87
N GLN A 161 12.22 7.35 12.25
CA GLN A 161 11.22 6.87 11.31
C GLN A 161 10.51 8.03 10.58
N GLN A 162 10.21 9.13 11.26
CA GLN A 162 9.62 10.31 10.61
C GLN A 162 10.57 10.93 9.57
N ILE A 163 11.85 11.13 9.92
CA ILE A 163 12.87 11.66 8.99
C ILE A 163 13.00 10.75 7.77
N LEU A 164 13.01 9.45 7.98
CA LEU A 164 13.08 8.47 6.91
C LEU A 164 11.85 8.53 5.99
N ILE A 165 10.64 8.53 6.55
CA ILE A 165 9.40 8.61 5.78
C ILE A 165 9.42 9.88 4.92
N ALA A 166 9.84 11.00 5.49
CA ALA A 166 10.02 12.25 4.76
C ALA A 166 11.03 12.13 3.61
N ALA A 167 12.17 11.49 3.84
CA ALA A 167 13.20 11.30 2.82
C ALA A 167 12.74 10.35 1.69
N LEU A 168 12.01 9.28 2.03
CA LEU A 168 11.47 8.33 1.05
C LEU A 168 10.36 8.96 0.21
N ASN A 169 9.42 9.67 0.83
CA ASN A 169 8.34 10.36 0.13
C ASN A 169 8.89 11.46 -0.78
N GLY A 170 9.76 12.33 -0.24
CA GLY A 170 10.43 13.35 -1.05
C GLY A 170 11.29 12.74 -2.16
N GLY A 171 11.96 11.61 -1.90
CA GLY A 171 12.73 10.85 -2.88
C GLY A 171 11.88 10.37 -4.06
N LEU A 172 10.70 9.82 -3.75
CA LEU A 172 9.76 9.35 -4.76
C LEU A 172 9.18 10.50 -5.59
N GLU A 173 8.66 11.55 -4.96
CA GLU A 173 8.10 12.71 -5.67
C GLU A 173 9.15 13.44 -6.51
N GLY A 174 10.36 13.61 -5.96
CA GLY A 174 11.49 14.19 -6.67
C GLY A 174 11.92 13.35 -7.87
N LEU A 175 11.92 12.02 -7.76
CA LEU A 175 12.23 11.13 -8.88
C LEU A 175 11.16 11.18 -9.99
N LEU A 176 9.88 11.18 -9.61
CA LEU A 176 8.78 11.28 -10.58
C LEU A 176 8.82 12.64 -11.31
N THR A 177 9.07 13.72 -10.57
CA THR A 177 9.27 15.06 -11.14
C THR A 177 10.50 15.12 -12.04
N PHE A 178 11.61 14.48 -11.67
CA PHE A 178 12.79 14.37 -12.52
C PHE A 178 12.44 13.72 -13.87
N ILE A 179 11.72 12.59 -13.85
CA ILE A 179 11.31 11.87 -15.06
C ILE A 179 10.41 12.76 -15.92
N ALA A 180 9.40 13.40 -15.32
CA ALA A 180 8.46 14.28 -16.01
C ALA A 180 9.15 15.51 -16.60
N ALA A 181 10.07 16.13 -15.87
CA ALA A 181 10.84 17.28 -16.32
C ALA A 181 11.74 16.93 -17.52
N VAL A 182 12.48 15.82 -17.48
CA VAL A 182 13.40 15.44 -18.56
C VAL A 182 12.64 15.00 -19.82
N ALA A 183 11.61 14.17 -19.66
CA ALA A 183 10.80 13.71 -20.79
C ALA A 183 9.98 14.87 -21.38
N GLY A 184 9.38 15.67 -20.51
CA GLY A 184 8.57 16.84 -20.87
C GLY A 184 9.39 17.91 -21.57
N GLU A 185 10.53 18.31 -21.03
CA GLU A 185 11.37 19.34 -21.65
C GLU A 185 11.77 18.94 -23.07
N LYS A 186 12.21 17.70 -23.28
CA LYS A 186 12.63 17.23 -24.61
C LYS A 186 11.50 17.31 -25.63
N ILE A 187 10.30 16.82 -25.29
CA ILE A 187 9.17 16.82 -26.22
C ILE A 187 8.60 18.22 -26.45
N TYR A 188 8.58 19.05 -25.39
CA TYR A 188 8.14 20.44 -25.42
C TYR A 188 9.03 21.27 -26.33
N ARG A 189 10.35 21.13 -26.20
CA ARG A 189 11.33 21.82 -27.03
C ARG A 189 11.13 21.53 -28.51
N GLU A 190 10.95 20.27 -28.86
CA GLU A 190 10.66 19.83 -30.24
C GLU A 190 9.29 20.31 -30.76
N PHE A 191 8.31 20.49 -29.87
CA PHE A 191 6.92 20.81 -30.25
C PHE A 191 6.68 22.32 -30.36
N LEU A 192 7.43 23.13 -29.61
CA LEU A 192 7.23 24.56 -29.47
C LEU A 192 8.56 25.32 -29.68
N PRO A 193 9.07 25.39 -30.93
CA PRO A 193 10.41 25.90 -31.24
C PRO A 193 10.61 27.39 -30.92
N LYS A 194 9.53 28.18 -30.97
CA LYS A 194 9.56 29.64 -30.74
C LYS A 194 9.80 30.07 -29.28
N PHE A 195 9.70 29.15 -28.31
CA PHE A 195 9.90 29.49 -26.90
C PHE A 195 11.36 29.33 -26.49
N HIS A 196 11.77 30.02 -25.42
CA HIS A 196 13.11 29.88 -24.87
C HIS A 196 13.36 28.48 -24.28
N TYR A 197 14.62 28.07 -24.33
CA TYR A 197 15.09 26.81 -23.76
C TYR A 197 14.92 26.80 -22.23
N LEU A 198 14.05 25.92 -21.73
CA LEU A 198 13.63 25.90 -20.31
C LEU A 198 14.77 25.90 -19.28
N PRO A 199 15.88 25.17 -19.48
CA PRO A 199 16.98 25.18 -18.51
C PRO A 199 17.62 26.56 -18.29
N GLN A 200 17.44 27.51 -19.21
CA GLN A 200 17.93 28.89 -19.02
C GLN A 200 17.11 29.67 -17.98
N PHE A 201 15.87 29.23 -17.67
CA PHE A 201 15.07 29.77 -16.56
C PHE A 201 15.53 29.30 -15.17
N LEU A 202 16.61 28.52 -15.09
CA LEU A 202 17.31 28.23 -13.83
C LEU A 202 18.39 29.27 -13.49
N SER A 203 18.38 30.42 -14.16
CA SER A 203 19.35 31.50 -13.98
C SER A 203 18.67 32.86 -13.81
N PRO A 204 19.26 33.79 -13.04
CA PRO A 204 18.75 35.15 -12.91
C PRO A 204 18.58 35.89 -14.26
N SER A 205 19.49 35.64 -15.22
CA SER A 205 19.38 36.21 -16.57
C SER A 205 18.11 35.73 -17.29
N GLY A 206 17.70 34.48 -17.07
CA GLY A 206 16.43 33.92 -17.55
C GLY A 206 15.21 34.66 -17.01
N TRP A 207 15.19 34.94 -15.71
CA TRP A 207 14.08 35.61 -15.02
C TRP A 207 13.90 37.07 -15.45
N ARG A 208 14.97 37.71 -15.94
CA ARG A 208 14.93 39.08 -16.46
C ARG A 208 14.21 39.20 -17.81
N THR A 209 14.10 38.10 -18.57
CA THR A 209 13.56 38.15 -19.94
C THR A 209 12.12 38.66 -20.00
N LYS A 210 11.75 39.32 -21.10
CA LYS A 210 10.37 39.75 -21.32
C LYS A 210 9.39 38.55 -21.34
N SER A 211 9.82 37.44 -21.92
CA SER A 211 9.05 36.20 -21.98
C SER A 211 8.71 35.66 -20.58
N PHE A 212 9.72 35.52 -19.70
CA PHE A 212 9.51 35.08 -18.32
C PHE A 212 8.58 36.03 -17.54
N ARG A 213 8.83 37.34 -17.62
CA ARG A 213 7.99 38.35 -16.94
C ARG A 213 6.53 38.32 -17.40
N THR A 214 6.31 38.17 -18.71
CA THR A 214 4.97 38.08 -19.28
C THR A 214 4.28 36.79 -18.81
N ALA A 215 5.00 35.67 -18.77
CA ALA A 215 4.47 34.39 -18.31
C ALA A 215 4.05 34.45 -16.82
N VAL A 216 4.87 35.06 -15.96
CA VAL A 216 4.54 35.25 -14.54
C VAL A 216 3.31 36.13 -14.35
N LEU A 217 3.24 37.28 -15.05
CA LEU A 217 2.08 38.18 -14.98
C LEU A 217 0.80 37.46 -15.42
N VAL A 218 0.84 36.76 -16.55
CA VAL A 218 -0.31 35.99 -17.07
C VAL A 218 -0.69 34.88 -16.10
N GLY A 219 0.28 34.19 -15.49
CA GLY A 219 0.02 33.16 -14.48
C GLY A 219 -0.77 33.68 -13.28
N TYR A 220 -0.39 34.84 -12.73
CA TYR A 220 -1.16 35.45 -11.63
C TYR A 220 -2.56 35.91 -12.07
N LEU A 221 -2.68 36.56 -13.24
CA LEU A 221 -3.99 36.96 -13.77
C LEU A 221 -4.89 35.75 -13.97
N PHE A 222 -4.33 34.64 -14.46
CA PHE A 222 -5.05 33.39 -14.62
C PHE A 222 -5.40 32.73 -13.27
N ALA A 223 -4.61 32.92 -12.21
CA ALA A 223 -4.96 32.50 -10.86
C ALA A 223 -6.19 33.25 -10.33
N PHE A 224 -6.25 34.57 -10.50
CA PHE A 224 -7.47 35.32 -10.15
C PHE A 224 -8.69 34.87 -10.96
N ALA A 225 -8.50 34.61 -12.26
CA ALA A 225 -9.57 34.09 -13.12
C ALA A 225 -10.04 32.68 -12.67
N HIS A 226 -9.12 31.79 -12.29
CA HIS A 226 -9.44 30.47 -11.74
C HIS A 226 -10.30 30.62 -10.47
N LEU A 227 -9.89 31.43 -9.49
CA LEU A 227 -10.69 31.64 -8.27
C LEU A 227 -12.12 32.10 -8.58
N GLY A 228 -12.27 33.05 -9.52
CA GLY A 228 -13.57 33.48 -10.00
C GLY A 228 -14.38 32.35 -10.66
N PHE A 229 -13.73 31.51 -11.47
CA PHE A 229 -14.35 30.35 -12.10
C PHE A 229 -14.86 29.34 -11.07
N VAL A 230 -14.09 29.02 -10.02
CA VAL A 230 -14.51 28.06 -8.98
C VAL A 230 -15.75 28.57 -8.26
N VAL A 231 -15.76 29.85 -7.87
CA VAL A 231 -16.94 30.47 -7.25
C VAL A 231 -18.15 30.40 -8.19
N PHE A 232 -17.96 30.78 -9.46
CA PHE A 232 -19.01 30.71 -10.47
C PHE A 232 -19.53 29.27 -10.65
N TYR A 233 -18.63 28.28 -10.76
CA TYR A 233 -18.95 26.88 -10.98
C TYR A 233 -19.84 26.31 -9.87
N TYR A 234 -19.52 26.57 -8.60
CA TYR A 234 -20.32 26.04 -7.49
C TYR A 234 -21.59 26.85 -7.21
N VAL A 235 -21.56 28.18 -7.36
CA VAL A 235 -22.77 29.02 -7.19
C VAL A 235 -23.81 28.69 -8.25
N PHE A 236 -23.39 28.52 -9.50
CA PHE A 236 -24.31 28.10 -10.58
C PHE A 236 -24.60 26.61 -10.51
N GLY A 237 -23.60 25.78 -10.20
CA GLY A 237 -23.71 24.34 -10.05
C GLY A 237 -24.78 23.93 -9.06
N LYS A 238 -24.95 24.68 -7.96
CA LYS A 238 -26.02 24.47 -6.98
C LYS A 238 -27.41 24.48 -7.63
N LYS A 239 -27.63 25.26 -8.69
CA LYS A 239 -28.92 25.31 -9.43
C LYS A 239 -29.20 24.05 -10.23
N ILE A 240 -28.18 23.28 -10.58
CA ILE A 240 -28.27 22.03 -11.36
C ILE A 240 -27.95 20.79 -10.49
N GLY A 241 -27.97 20.94 -9.17
CA GLY A 241 -27.79 19.84 -8.22
C GLY A 241 -26.33 19.51 -7.86
N ILE A 242 -25.35 20.35 -8.22
CA ILE A 242 -23.99 20.19 -7.71
C ILE A 242 -23.97 20.59 -6.23
N TRP A 243 -23.50 19.68 -5.39
CA TRP A 243 -23.33 19.87 -3.96
C TRP A 243 -21.88 19.57 -3.57
N ALA A 244 -21.36 20.33 -2.61
CA ALA A 244 -20.05 20.13 -2.02
C ALA A 244 -20.15 20.37 -0.51
N PRO A 245 -19.70 19.44 0.34
CA PRO A 245 -19.71 19.65 1.78
C PRO A 245 -18.67 20.69 2.19
N THR A 246 -18.95 21.37 3.30
CA THR A 246 -17.96 22.20 3.99
C THR A 246 -17.00 21.29 4.76
N ASP A 247 -16.01 20.75 4.06
CA ASP A 247 -14.91 20.02 4.66
C ASP A 247 -13.65 20.90 4.65
N SER A 248 -12.92 20.95 5.76
CA SER A 248 -11.66 21.70 5.84
C SER A 248 -10.51 20.73 6.05
N ASN A 249 -9.68 20.54 5.02
CA ASN A 249 -8.48 19.70 5.10
C ASN A 249 -7.35 20.34 5.93
N TYR A 250 -7.57 21.51 6.53
CA TYR A 250 -6.54 22.35 7.16
C TYR A 250 -6.80 22.64 8.64
N THR A 251 -7.56 21.80 9.34
CA THR A 251 -7.89 21.97 10.78
C THR A 251 -6.66 22.12 11.67
N ASN A 252 -5.53 21.55 11.26
CA ASN A 252 -4.29 21.50 12.04
C ASN A 252 -3.11 22.25 11.38
N LEU A 253 -3.35 23.05 10.33
CA LEU A 253 -2.30 23.79 9.62
C LEU A 253 -1.47 24.67 10.56
N MET A 254 -2.15 25.33 11.52
CA MET A 254 -1.52 26.25 12.47
C MET A 254 -0.71 25.54 13.56
N SER A 255 -0.82 24.21 13.66
CA SER A 255 -0.05 23.38 14.60
C SER A 255 1.28 22.90 14.02
N ALA A 256 1.57 23.16 12.74
CA ALA A 256 2.88 22.91 12.15
C ALA A 256 3.94 23.90 12.68
N TYR A 257 5.23 23.55 12.60
CA TYR A 257 6.31 24.43 13.08
C TYR A 257 6.32 25.78 12.35
N PHE A 258 6.16 25.75 11.03
CA PHE A 258 6.16 26.91 10.15
C PHE A 258 4.94 26.83 9.21
N PRO A 259 3.78 27.40 9.57
CA PRO A 259 2.59 27.32 8.72
C PRO A 259 2.82 27.79 7.28
N TRP A 260 3.62 28.83 7.04
CA TRP A 260 3.92 29.33 5.69
C TRP A 260 4.70 28.34 4.82
N LEU A 261 5.51 27.45 5.42
CA LEU A 261 6.24 26.42 4.69
C LEU A 261 5.28 25.39 4.08
N PHE A 262 4.14 25.17 4.71
CA PHE A 262 3.09 24.32 4.17
C PHE A 262 2.57 24.87 2.83
N ALA A 263 2.27 26.19 2.77
CA ALA A 263 1.82 26.86 1.55
C ALA A 263 2.88 26.78 0.44
N LEU A 264 4.16 26.98 0.78
CA LEU A 264 5.27 26.88 -0.17
C LEU A 264 5.40 25.47 -0.74
N SER A 265 5.40 24.46 0.13
CA SER A 265 5.68 23.09 -0.25
C SER A 265 4.56 22.47 -1.09
N ILE A 266 3.28 22.71 -0.78
CA ILE A 266 2.17 22.23 -1.64
C ILE A 266 2.27 22.88 -3.02
N GLY A 267 2.40 24.21 -3.07
CA GLY A 267 2.47 24.92 -4.34
C GLY A 267 3.62 24.45 -5.22
N LEU A 268 4.81 24.20 -4.66
CA LEU A 268 5.96 23.69 -5.41
C LEU A 268 5.76 22.25 -5.88
N ALA A 269 5.32 21.34 -5.00
CA ALA A 269 5.18 19.93 -5.32
C ALA A 269 4.10 19.71 -6.40
N ALA A 270 2.90 20.28 -6.21
CA ALA A 270 1.79 20.15 -7.13
C ALA A 270 2.12 20.77 -8.50
N SER A 271 2.56 22.02 -8.53
CA SER A 271 2.83 22.72 -9.79
C SER A 271 3.92 22.03 -10.63
N PHE A 272 5.04 21.65 -10.04
CA PHE A 272 6.12 21.01 -10.79
C PHE A 272 5.71 19.61 -11.28
N PHE A 273 5.22 18.76 -10.39
CA PHE A 273 4.92 17.39 -10.77
C PHE A 273 3.76 17.30 -11.77
N GLU A 274 2.66 18.00 -11.49
CA GLU A 274 1.43 17.89 -12.28
C GLU A 274 1.52 18.65 -13.60
N ASP A 275 2.10 19.86 -13.63
CA ASP A 275 2.28 20.56 -14.90
C ASP A 275 3.34 19.90 -15.76
N PHE A 276 4.39 19.30 -15.19
CA PHE A 276 5.36 18.57 -16.01
C PHE A 276 4.76 17.31 -16.63
N THR A 277 3.93 16.60 -15.86
CA THR A 277 3.27 15.38 -16.33
C THR A 277 2.21 15.71 -17.38
N PHE A 278 1.21 16.52 -17.04
CA PHE A 278 0.02 16.68 -17.88
C PHE A 278 0.18 17.77 -18.96
N ARG A 279 1.00 18.79 -18.73
CA ARG A 279 1.14 19.93 -19.67
C ARG A 279 2.44 19.84 -20.44
N LEU A 280 3.59 19.88 -19.76
CA LEU A 280 4.90 19.90 -20.40
C LEU A 280 5.16 18.65 -21.24
N PHE A 281 4.89 17.46 -20.69
CA PHE A 281 4.94 16.22 -21.45
C PHE A 281 3.63 15.96 -22.19
N GLY A 282 2.51 16.03 -21.46
CA GLY A 282 1.27 15.49 -21.92
C GLY A 282 0.64 16.15 -23.14
N VAL A 283 0.58 17.48 -23.14
CA VAL A 283 -0.02 18.24 -24.25
C VAL A 283 0.75 18.02 -25.55
N PRO A 284 2.10 18.16 -25.60
CA PRO A 284 2.86 17.85 -26.80
C PRO A 284 2.73 16.39 -27.25
N PHE A 285 2.74 15.44 -26.30
CA PHE A 285 2.68 14.01 -26.60
C PHE A 285 1.38 13.62 -27.30
N ILE A 286 0.23 13.96 -26.71
CA ILE A 286 -1.09 13.70 -27.30
C ILE A 286 -1.27 14.51 -28.60
N SER A 287 -0.80 15.75 -28.65
CA SER A 287 -0.86 16.56 -29.88
C SER A 287 -0.13 15.89 -31.04
N LYS A 288 1.03 15.26 -30.80
CA LYS A 288 1.80 14.55 -31.83
C LYS A 288 1.09 13.26 -32.28
N ILE A 289 0.43 12.53 -31.36
CA ILE A 289 -0.30 11.30 -31.68
C ILE A 289 -1.52 11.60 -32.55
N PHE A 290 -2.38 12.53 -32.11
CA PHE A 290 -3.64 12.84 -32.80
C PHE A 290 -3.51 13.93 -33.86
N LYS A 291 -2.31 14.49 -34.05
CA LYS A 291 -2.04 15.63 -34.94
C LYS A 291 -2.97 16.83 -34.70
N SER A 292 -3.44 17.01 -33.46
CA SER A 292 -4.39 18.06 -33.08
C SER A 292 -4.02 18.66 -31.73
N LYS A 293 -3.81 19.99 -31.71
CA LYS A 293 -3.55 20.73 -30.46
C LYS A 293 -4.76 20.77 -29.54
N VAL A 294 -5.97 20.74 -30.11
CA VAL A 294 -7.23 20.76 -29.35
C VAL A 294 -7.36 19.45 -28.55
N ILE A 295 -7.23 18.31 -29.22
CA ILE A 295 -7.25 16.99 -28.56
C ILE A 295 -6.06 16.87 -27.58
N GLY A 296 -4.91 17.38 -27.99
CA GLY A 296 -3.71 17.48 -27.17
C GLY A 296 -3.90 18.21 -25.84
N VAL A 297 -4.79 19.20 -25.79
CA VAL A 297 -5.12 19.93 -24.55
C VAL A 297 -6.23 19.23 -23.76
N ILE A 298 -7.29 18.76 -24.43
CA ILE A 298 -8.48 18.21 -23.78
C ILE A 298 -8.18 16.91 -23.03
N ILE A 299 -7.47 15.96 -23.64
CA ILE A 299 -7.25 14.65 -23.02
C ILE A 299 -6.43 14.76 -21.72
N PRO A 300 -5.22 15.38 -21.69
CA PRO A 300 -4.47 15.49 -20.44
C PRO A 300 -5.19 16.32 -19.38
N ALA A 301 -5.99 17.30 -19.78
CA ALA A 301 -6.78 18.13 -18.87
C ALA A 301 -7.84 17.32 -18.11
N PHE A 302 -8.61 16.47 -18.80
CA PHE A 302 -9.60 15.63 -18.13
C PHE A 302 -8.97 14.47 -17.35
N ILE A 303 -7.87 13.87 -17.85
CA ILE A 303 -7.09 12.90 -17.05
C ILE A 303 -6.69 13.51 -15.71
N TRP A 304 -6.13 14.72 -15.75
CA TRP A 304 -5.79 15.46 -14.54
C TRP A 304 -7.02 15.81 -13.70
N GLY A 305 -8.12 16.21 -14.35
CA GLY A 305 -9.37 16.58 -13.70
C GLY A 305 -9.97 15.44 -12.87
N PHE A 306 -10.28 14.30 -13.49
CA PHE A 306 -10.96 13.23 -12.77
C PHE A 306 -10.05 12.44 -11.82
N LEU A 307 -8.71 12.61 -11.87
CA LEU A 307 -7.83 12.18 -10.76
C LEU A 307 -8.20 12.84 -9.42
N HIS A 308 -8.91 13.97 -9.44
CA HIS A 308 -9.44 14.66 -8.27
C HIS A 308 -10.91 14.29 -7.98
N SER A 309 -11.52 13.32 -8.67
CA SER A 309 -12.95 13.02 -8.47
C SER A 309 -13.28 12.52 -7.07
N ASN A 310 -12.31 11.98 -6.34
CA ASN A 310 -12.50 11.44 -4.98
C ASN A 310 -12.57 12.50 -3.88
N TYR A 311 -12.69 13.79 -4.19
CA TYR A 311 -13.23 14.77 -3.24
C TYR A 311 -14.76 14.59 -3.09
N PRO A 312 -15.38 15.05 -1.99
CA PRO A 312 -16.77 14.74 -1.64
C PRO A 312 -17.84 15.54 -2.40
N GLN A 313 -17.54 16.03 -3.60
CA GLN A 313 -18.53 16.69 -4.46
C GLN A 313 -19.49 15.68 -5.08
N GLU A 314 -20.74 16.11 -5.21
CA GLU A 314 -21.82 15.36 -5.83
C GLU A 314 -22.43 16.17 -6.97
N PRO A 315 -22.82 15.54 -8.10
CA PRO A 315 -22.59 14.14 -8.45
C PRO A 315 -21.10 13.81 -8.62
N GLY A 316 -20.73 12.52 -8.64
CA GLY A 316 -19.33 12.10 -8.54
C GLY A 316 -18.38 12.62 -9.62
N TRP A 317 -18.92 13.04 -10.77
CA TRP A 317 -18.17 13.65 -11.89
C TRP A 317 -17.90 15.14 -11.72
N ALA A 318 -18.60 15.83 -10.81
CA ALA A 318 -18.62 17.30 -10.72
C ALA A 318 -17.22 17.89 -10.53
N ARG A 319 -16.40 17.29 -9.66
CA ARG A 319 -15.02 17.73 -9.43
C ARG A 319 -14.11 17.47 -10.63
N GLY A 320 -14.29 16.33 -11.30
CA GLY A 320 -13.53 15.99 -12.50
C GLY A 320 -13.75 16.96 -13.66
N VAL A 321 -15.00 17.39 -13.86
CA VAL A 321 -15.37 18.37 -14.88
C VAL A 321 -14.84 19.76 -14.53
N GLU A 322 -15.01 20.22 -13.29
CA GLU A 322 -14.49 21.51 -12.83
C GLU A 322 -12.99 21.66 -13.12
N VAL A 323 -12.21 20.70 -12.61
CA VAL A 323 -10.75 20.70 -12.73
C VAL A 323 -10.30 20.45 -14.17
N GLY A 324 -11.04 19.63 -14.93
CA GLY A 324 -10.80 19.40 -16.35
C GLY A 324 -10.96 20.65 -17.21
N LEU A 325 -12.01 21.45 -16.98
CA LEU A 325 -12.24 22.72 -17.69
C LEU A 325 -11.11 23.73 -17.43
N ILE A 326 -10.67 23.84 -16.18
CA ILE A 326 -9.50 24.64 -15.80
C ILE A 326 -8.24 24.09 -16.48
N GLY A 327 -8.08 22.77 -16.54
CA GLY A 327 -6.98 22.10 -17.22
C GLY A 327 -6.91 22.45 -18.71
N ILE A 328 -8.05 22.58 -19.40
CA ILE A 328 -8.11 23.02 -20.81
C ILE A 328 -7.59 24.45 -20.94
N ALA A 329 -8.08 25.36 -20.11
CA ALA A 329 -7.66 26.75 -20.11
C ALA A 329 -6.16 26.88 -19.76
N ALA A 330 -5.66 26.07 -18.83
CA ALA A 330 -4.23 25.98 -18.51
C ALA A 330 -3.40 25.42 -19.69
N GLY A 331 -3.89 24.41 -20.41
CA GLY A 331 -3.22 23.90 -21.61
C GLY A 331 -3.15 24.94 -22.73
N TRP A 332 -4.21 25.71 -22.94
CA TRP A 332 -4.21 26.85 -23.86
C TRP A 332 -3.20 27.92 -23.43
N MET A 333 -3.15 28.24 -22.13
CA MET A 333 -2.19 29.19 -21.57
C MET A 333 -0.74 28.75 -21.85
N MET A 334 -0.42 27.46 -21.66
CA MET A 334 0.92 26.93 -21.96
C MET A 334 1.32 27.15 -23.42
N LEU A 335 0.42 26.85 -24.37
CA LEU A 335 0.69 26.97 -25.81
C LEU A 335 0.94 28.43 -26.24
N ARG A 336 0.47 29.41 -25.46
CA ARG A 336 0.57 30.83 -25.79
C ARG A 336 1.66 31.56 -25.00
N TYR A 337 1.88 31.21 -23.73
CA TYR A 337 2.74 31.94 -22.80
C TYR A 337 3.85 31.10 -22.13
N SER A 338 4.05 29.85 -22.58
CA SER A 338 4.99 28.86 -22.05
C SER A 338 4.56 28.20 -20.74
N ILE A 339 5.22 27.08 -20.40
CA ILE A 339 5.02 26.34 -19.15
C ILE A 339 5.27 27.19 -17.88
N VAL A 340 6.06 28.27 -17.97
CA VAL A 340 6.31 29.15 -16.81
C VAL A 340 5.01 29.83 -16.33
N ALA A 341 4.08 30.12 -17.25
CA ALA A 341 2.79 30.70 -16.90
C ALA A 341 1.94 29.68 -16.10
N ASN A 342 1.98 28.41 -16.49
CA ASN A 342 1.32 27.32 -15.78
C ASN A 342 1.90 27.13 -14.37
N LEU A 343 3.23 27.01 -14.26
CA LEU A 343 3.89 26.87 -12.97
C LEU A 343 3.54 28.03 -12.04
N THR A 344 3.52 29.27 -12.55
CA THR A 344 3.16 30.45 -11.76
C THR A 344 1.70 30.39 -11.29
N TRP A 345 0.78 30.10 -12.20
CA TRP A 345 -0.64 30.00 -11.90
C TRP A 345 -0.94 28.94 -10.85
N HIS A 346 -0.46 27.72 -11.09
CA HIS A 346 -0.76 26.57 -10.26
C HIS A 346 -0.16 26.75 -8.86
N PHE A 347 1.11 27.18 -8.81
CA PHE A 347 1.77 27.56 -7.58
C PHE A 347 0.97 28.63 -6.82
N ALA A 348 0.53 29.69 -7.49
CA ALA A 348 -0.18 30.80 -6.87
C ALA A 348 -1.56 30.40 -6.33
N ILE A 349 -2.28 29.49 -6.99
CA ILE A 349 -3.56 28.97 -6.49
C ILE A 349 -3.35 28.14 -5.23
N ASP A 350 -2.48 27.14 -5.28
CA ASP A 350 -2.31 26.19 -4.18
C ASP A 350 -1.67 26.82 -2.96
N SER A 351 -0.60 27.60 -3.19
CA SER A 351 0.02 28.38 -2.11
C SER A 351 -0.91 29.48 -1.62
N GLY A 352 -1.68 30.12 -2.49
CA GLY A 352 -2.58 31.22 -2.17
C GLY A 352 -3.77 30.79 -1.31
N LEU A 353 -4.44 29.69 -1.64
CA LEU A 353 -5.55 29.14 -0.86
C LEU A 353 -5.10 28.78 0.57
N THR A 354 -3.91 28.20 0.70
CA THR A 354 -3.32 27.90 2.00
C THR A 354 -2.89 29.17 2.73
N ALA A 355 -2.19 30.07 2.05
CA ALA A 355 -1.71 31.34 2.59
C ALA A 355 -2.86 32.20 3.10
N PHE A 356 -4.02 32.18 2.43
CA PHE A 356 -5.21 32.91 2.88
C PHE A 356 -5.66 32.52 4.29
N LEU A 357 -5.60 31.23 4.64
CA LEU A 357 -5.91 30.77 6.00
C LEU A 357 -4.88 31.30 7.02
N ILE A 358 -3.60 31.26 6.66
CA ILE A 358 -2.50 31.75 7.50
C ILE A 358 -2.59 33.26 7.69
N ILE A 359 -2.95 34.02 6.65
CA ILE A 359 -3.11 35.46 6.71
C ILE A 359 -4.23 35.86 7.69
N ARG A 360 -5.30 35.07 7.75
CA ARG A 360 -6.44 35.35 8.63
C ARG A 360 -6.22 35.01 10.10
N GLN A 361 -5.35 34.03 10.38
CA GLN A 361 -5.25 33.42 11.71
C GLN A 361 -3.83 33.44 12.30
N GLY A 362 -2.82 33.75 11.49
CA GLY A 362 -1.42 33.68 11.87
C GLY A 362 -0.87 34.94 12.54
N ASN A 363 0.23 34.76 13.26
CA ASN A 363 1.03 35.87 13.77
C ASN A 363 1.69 36.65 12.61
N ILE A 364 2.18 37.86 12.90
CA ILE A 364 2.73 38.77 11.88
C ILE A 364 3.84 38.14 11.02
N LEU A 365 4.72 37.34 11.62
CA LEU A 365 5.78 36.65 10.90
C LEU A 365 5.21 35.67 9.87
N ASN A 366 4.25 34.83 10.29
CA ASN A 366 3.60 33.86 9.41
C ASN A 366 2.80 34.55 8.31
N VAL A 367 2.13 35.66 8.61
CA VAL A 367 1.41 36.48 7.62
C VAL A 367 2.38 37.01 6.56
N VAL A 368 3.47 37.67 6.99
CA VAL A 368 4.49 38.22 6.07
C VAL A 368 5.11 37.12 5.23
N MET A 369 5.50 35.99 5.85
CA MET A 369 6.08 34.87 5.12
C MET A 369 5.09 34.24 4.13
N ALA A 370 3.82 34.09 4.50
CA ALA A 370 2.78 33.59 3.60
C ALA A 370 2.59 34.49 2.38
N ILE A 371 2.61 35.82 2.56
CA ILE A 371 2.55 36.80 1.47
C ILE A 371 3.79 36.66 0.57
N LEU A 372 4.99 36.58 1.15
CA LEU A 372 6.24 36.39 0.39
C LEU A 372 6.23 35.08 -0.41
N VAL A 373 5.69 34.00 0.17
CA VAL A 373 5.53 32.71 -0.52
C VAL A 373 4.66 32.88 -1.77
N VAL A 374 3.47 33.45 -1.66
CA VAL A 374 2.58 33.68 -2.81
C VAL A 374 3.25 34.55 -3.87
N LEU A 375 4.06 35.53 -3.45
CA LEU A 375 4.80 36.43 -4.36
C LEU A 375 6.07 35.81 -4.96
N THR A 376 6.44 34.56 -4.64
CA THR A 376 7.70 33.93 -5.06
C THR A 376 7.99 34.07 -6.57
N PRO A 377 7.06 33.76 -7.50
CA PRO A 377 7.28 33.99 -8.92
C PRO A 377 7.61 35.45 -9.30
N ALA A 378 7.02 36.43 -8.60
CA ALA A 378 7.31 37.84 -8.82
C ALA A 378 8.67 38.25 -8.23
N ILE A 379 9.05 37.67 -7.09
CA ILE A 379 10.37 37.86 -6.48
C ILE A 379 11.48 37.38 -7.44
N LEU A 380 11.27 36.27 -8.17
CA LEU A 380 12.24 35.81 -9.17
C LEU A 380 12.51 36.87 -10.26
N ILE A 381 11.49 37.63 -10.67
CA ILE A 381 11.67 38.74 -11.62
C ILE A 381 12.58 39.82 -11.02
N LEU A 382 12.32 40.23 -9.77
CA LEU A 382 13.13 41.22 -9.07
C LEU A 382 14.59 40.75 -8.97
N LEU A 383 14.82 39.51 -8.57
CA LEU A 383 16.15 38.89 -8.52
C LEU A 383 16.81 38.84 -9.91
N GLY A 384 16.04 38.63 -10.97
CA GLY A 384 16.53 38.71 -12.34
C GLY A 384 16.99 40.12 -12.74
N PHE A 385 16.37 41.17 -12.22
CA PHE A 385 16.84 42.54 -12.45
C PHE A 385 18.10 42.89 -11.66
N ILE A 386 18.21 42.39 -10.43
CA ILE A 386 19.34 42.64 -9.53
C ILE A 386 20.58 41.85 -9.96
N PHE A 387 20.43 40.54 -10.20
CA PHE A 387 21.55 39.62 -10.42
C PHE A 387 21.71 39.17 -11.87
N GLY A 388 20.70 39.36 -12.72
CA GLY A 388 20.71 38.90 -14.11
C GLY A 388 21.40 39.88 -15.06
N ARG A 389 22.28 39.36 -15.92
CA ARG A 389 22.89 40.14 -17.01
C ARG A 389 21.96 40.14 -18.22
N LYS A 390 21.88 41.27 -18.96
CA LYS A 390 21.23 41.29 -20.27
C LYS A 390 22.03 40.39 -21.22
N LYS A 391 21.44 39.27 -21.64
CA LYS A 391 22.01 38.35 -22.64
C LYS A 391 20.88 37.83 -23.52
N GLU A 392 21.19 37.59 -24.79
CA GLU A 392 20.31 36.84 -25.68
C GLU A 392 20.20 35.39 -25.21
N ILE A 393 18.97 34.89 -25.11
CA ILE A 393 18.63 33.59 -24.54
C ILE A 393 18.26 32.67 -25.70
N ALA A 394 18.83 31.47 -25.73
CA ALA A 394 18.61 30.52 -26.81
C ALA A 394 17.14 30.09 -26.87
N THR A 395 16.62 30.01 -28.08
CA THR A 395 15.32 29.41 -28.35
C THR A 395 15.42 27.89 -28.37
N ASN A 396 14.26 27.24 -28.30
CA ASN A 396 14.15 25.80 -28.46
C ASN A 396 14.68 25.34 -29.83
N GLU A 397 14.49 26.15 -30.86
CA GLU A 397 14.96 25.90 -32.23
C GLU A 397 16.49 25.83 -32.31
N ASP A 398 17.20 26.78 -31.68
CA ASP A 398 18.66 26.84 -31.65
C ASP A 398 19.28 25.53 -31.11
N ILE A 399 18.72 25.01 -30.01
CA ILE A 399 19.21 23.79 -29.36
C ILE A 399 18.90 22.54 -30.18
N VAL A 400 17.72 22.46 -30.80
CA VAL A 400 17.35 21.31 -31.64
C VAL A 400 18.25 21.24 -32.87
N PHE A 401 18.63 22.38 -33.44
CA PHE A 401 19.56 22.44 -34.56
C PHE A 401 20.96 21.92 -34.18
N GLU A 402 21.51 22.30 -33.03
CA GLU A 402 22.82 21.82 -32.57
C GLU A 402 22.87 20.30 -32.33
N GLU A 403 21.81 19.72 -31.78
CA GLU A 403 21.74 18.27 -31.49
C GLU A 403 21.74 17.39 -32.74
N SER A 404 21.29 17.93 -33.87
CA SER A 404 21.25 17.21 -35.15
C SER A 404 22.64 16.85 -35.69
N LYS A 405 23.70 17.53 -35.24
CA LYS A 405 25.08 17.40 -35.74
C LYS A 405 25.91 16.28 -35.09
N ILE A 406 25.44 15.63 -34.02
CA ILE A 406 26.26 14.73 -33.17
C ILE A 406 25.74 13.28 -33.24
N ARG A 407 26.03 12.53 -34.32
CA ARG A 407 25.73 11.08 -34.38
C ARG A 407 26.83 10.26 -35.04
N GLU A 408 27.54 9.47 -34.23
CA GLU A 408 28.31 8.32 -34.70
C GLU A 408 28.29 7.17 -33.68
N ASN A 409 28.44 5.95 -34.19
CA ASN A 409 28.00 4.69 -33.60
C ASN A 409 29.19 3.74 -33.40
N ILE A 410 29.33 3.11 -32.23
CA ILE A 410 30.42 2.17 -31.92
C ILE A 410 29.86 0.75 -31.78
N ARG A 411 30.35 -0.18 -32.62
CA ARG A 411 30.12 -1.63 -32.50
C ARG A 411 31.30 -2.28 -31.76
N GLU A 412 31.00 -3.00 -30.67
CA GLU A 412 31.96 -3.84 -29.95
C GLU A 412 32.10 -5.23 -30.58
N LYS A 413 33.35 -5.70 -30.69
CA LYS A 413 33.76 -7.00 -31.27
C LYS A 413 33.37 -8.19 -30.38
N ILE A 414 32.99 -9.29 -31.03
CA ILE A 414 32.47 -10.51 -30.39
C ILE A 414 33.63 -11.48 -30.14
N ILE A 415 33.73 -12.02 -28.91
CA ILE A 415 34.64 -13.12 -28.57
C ILE A 415 33.80 -14.41 -28.41
N PRO A 416 34.10 -15.49 -29.12
CA PRO A 416 33.41 -16.77 -28.99
C PRO A 416 33.75 -17.45 -27.65
N ILE A 417 32.76 -18.10 -27.03
CA ILE A 417 32.92 -18.87 -25.79
C ILE A 417 32.57 -20.32 -26.09
N THR A 418 33.50 -21.23 -25.79
CA THR A 418 33.33 -22.69 -25.98
C THR A 418 32.89 -23.33 -24.67
N TYR A 419 31.86 -24.18 -24.71
CA TYR A 419 31.39 -24.97 -23.56
C TYR A 419 32.40 -26.07 -23.21
N LYS A 420 32.62 -26.31 -21.92
CA LYS A 420 33.51 -27.37 -21.42
C LYS A 420 32.71 -28.27 -20.48
N ASN A 421 32.66 -29.57 -20.77
CA ASN A 421 31.91 -30.54 -19.96
C ASN A 421 32.42 -30.60 -18.52
N ILE A 422 31.51 -30.91 -17.59
CA ILE A 422 31.86 -31.20 -16.20
C ILE A 422 32.65 -32.51 -16.15
N SER A 423 33.75 -32.53 -15.39
CA SER A 423 34.56 -33.74 -15.28
C SER A 423 33.80 -34.87 -14.56
N PRO A 424 33.98 -36.16 -14.93
CA PRO A 424 33.26 -37.28 -14.34
C PRO A 424 33.39 -37.37 -12.81
N ARG A 425 34.57 -37.07 -12.25
CA ARG A 425 34.80 -37.05 -10.79
C ARG A 425 33.92 -36.02 -10.08
N LYS A 426 33.83 -34.80 -10.60
CA LYS A 426 32.96 -33.74 -10.05
C LYS A 426 31.48 -34.15 -10.14
N LYS A 427 31.09 -34.77 -11.26
CA LYS A 427 29.71 -35.25 -11.47
C LYS A 427 29.29 -36.24 -10.37
N TYR A 428 30.10 -37.25 -10.06
CA TYR A 428 29.79 -38.22 -9.00
C TYR A 428 29.70 -37.56 -7.62
N THR A 429 30.63 -36.67 -7.26
CA THR A 429 30.61 -35.96 -5.98
C THR A 429 29.32 -35.16 -5.79
N PHE A 430 28.92 -34.38 -6.79
CA PHE A 430 27.72 -33.56 -6.71
C PHE A 430 26.42 -34.39 -6.73
N VAL A 431 26.39 -35.51 -7.46
CA VAL A 431 25.26 -36.46 -7.40
C VAL A 431 25.13 -37.07 -6.01
N SER A 432 26.24 -37.48 -5.37
CA SER A 432 26.22 -37.99 -4.00
C SER A 432 25.73 -36.93 -3.01
N LEU A 433 26.21 -35.68 -3.12
CA LEU A 433 25.72 -34.57 -2.29
C LEU A 433 24.23 -34.28 -2.51
N ALA A 434 23.74 -34.39 -3.75
CA ALA A 434 22.32 -34.24 -4.07
C ALA A 434 21.46 -35.36 -3.46
N ILE A 435 21.93 -36.61 -3.51
CA ILE A 435 21.24 -37.73 -2.87
C ILE A 435 21.22 -37.54 -1.35
N ILE A 436 22.33 -37.12 -0.74
CA ILE A 436 22.40 -36.79 0.69
C ILE A 436 21.41 -35.66 1.01
N GLY A 437 21.39 -34.59 0.22
CA GLY A 437 20.47 -33.47 0.40
C GLY A 437 19.00 -33.89 0.31
N LEU A 438 18.66 -34.81 -0.61
CA LEU A 438 17.33 -35.40 -0.73
C LEU A 438 16.98 -36.29 0.48
N ILE A 439 17.90 -37.14 0.93
CA ILE A 439 17.72 -37.98 2.12
C ILE A 439 17.45 -37.09 3.33
N ILE A 440 18.28 -36.06 3.55
CA ILE A 440 18.07 -35.09 4.63
C ILE A 440 16.68 -34.45 4.52
N ALA A 441 16.26 -34.03 3.32
CA ALA A 441 14.94 -33.41 3.14
C ALA A 441 13.76 -34.36 3.42
N ILE A 442 13.92 -35.67 3.18
CA ILE A 442 12.90 -36.67 3.46
C ILE A 442 12.78 -36.93 4.98
N PHE A 443 13.91 -37.02 5.69
CA PHE A 443 13.95 -37.38 7.11
C PHE A 443 13.94 -36.19 8.07
N SER A 444 14.13 -34.96 7.59
CA SER A 444 14.04 -33.77 8.44
C SER A 444 12.60 -33.56 8.92
N PRO A 445 12.38 -33.20 10.20
CA PRO A 445 11.09 -32.76 10.71
C PRO A 445 10.50 -31.69 9.81
N LYS A 446 9.24 -31.90 9.45
CA LYS A 446 8.48 -30.98 8.60
C LYS A 446 7.69 -30.03 9.49
N LEU A 447 7.49 -28.81 8.99
CA LEU A 447 6.59 -27.85 9.61
C LEU A 447 5.17 -28.43 9.70
N PRO A 448 4.34 -27.97 10.64
CA PRO A 448 2.99 -28.49 10.81
C PRO A 448 2.22 -28.26 9.51
N GLN A 449 1.74 -29.34 8.92
CA GLN A 449 0.90 -29.32 7.71
C GLN A 449 -0.50 -29.76 8.10
N GLN A 450 -1.49 -29.13 7.51
CA GLN A 450 -2.87 -29.52 7.63
C GLN A 450 -3.41 -29.88 6.26
N THR A 451 -4.00 -31.06 6.15
CA THR A 451 -4.55 -31.53 4.88
C THR A 451 -5.84 -30.77 4.57
N THR A 452 -6.08 -30.49 3.28
CA THR A 452 -7.36 -29.95 2.81
C THR A 452 -8.27 -31.13 2.48
N SER A 453 -9.14 -31.53 3.42
CA SER A 453 -10.05 -32.66 3.16
C SER A 453 -11.28 -32.25 2.35
N ILE A 454 -11.66 -30.96 2.41
CA ILE A 454 -12.78 -30.39 1.65
C ILE A 454 -12.32 -29.31 0.67
N ASP A 455 -13.01 -29.26 -0.47
CA ASP A 455 -12.82 -28.21 -1.47
C ASP A 455 -13.78 -27.03 -1.26
N ARG A 456 -13.64 -25.99 -2.10
CA ARG A 456 -14.45 -24.78 -2.05
C ARG A 456 -15.95 -25.06 -2.17
N LYS A 457 -16.36 -25.95 -3.08
CA LYS A 457 -17.78 -26.26 -3.34
C LYS A 457 -18.39 -27.03 -2.19
N ARG A 458 -17.61 -27.91 -1.56
CA ARG A 458 -18.05 -28.65 -0.37
C ARG A 458 -18.22 -27.72 0.82
N ALA A 459 -17.28 -26.79 1.05
CA ALA A 459 -17.42 -25.76 2.07
C ALA A 459 -18.69 -24.90 1.85
N GLU A 460 -18.94 -24.46 0.61
CA GLU A 460 -20.17 -23.74 0.23
C GLU A 460 -21.44 -24.54 0.58
N SER A 461 -21.45 -25.83 0.24
CA SER A 461 -22.60 -26.72 0.48
C SER A 461 -22.86 -26.92 1.98
N ILE A 462 -21.80 -27.13 2.78
CA ILE A 462 -21.89 -27.26 4.24
C ILE A 462 -22.50 -25.99 4.85
N ALA A 463 -22.00 -24.83 4.44
CA ALA A 463 -22.49 -23.54 4.94
C ALA A 463 -23.96 -23.27 4.57
N LYS A 464 -24.36 -23.61 3.34
CA LYS A 464 -25.75 -23.48 2.86
C LYS A 464 -26.70 -24.38 3.65
N ASN A 465 -26.32 -25.64 3.87
CA ASN A 465 -27.11 -26.58 4.67
C ASN A 465 -27.26 -26.11 6.11
N PHE A 466 -26.19 -25.59 6.70
CA PHE A 466 -26.22 -25.03 8.05
C PHE A 466 -27.18 -23.86 8.18
N LEU A 467 -27.10 -22.86 7.28
CA LEU A 467 -28.03 -21.73 7.31
C LEU A 467 -29.48 -22.15 7.03
N SER A 468 -29.69 -23.13 6.15
CA SER A 468 -31.02 -23.68 5.89
C SER A 468 -31.60 -24.37 7.13
N SER A 469 -30.76 -25.06 7.92
CA SER A 469 -31.17 -25.67 9.20
C SER A 469 -31.50 -24.65 10.30
N LYS A 470 -31.12 -23.38 10.07
CA LYS A 470 -31.44 -22.22 10.91
C LYS A 470 -32.61 -21.40 10.33
N ASP A 471 -33.36 -21.97 9.39
CA ASP A 471 -34.49 -21.33 8.70
C ASP A 471 -34.13 -20.02 7.96
N VAL A 472 -32.85 -19.84 7.59
CA VAL A 472 -32.40 -18.69 6.82
C VAL A 472 -32.55 -18.96 5.32
N SER A 473 -33.36 -18.14 4.63
CA SER A 473 -33.48 -18.19 3.17
C SER A 473 -32.20 -17.71 2.48
N ILE A 474 -31.44 -18.67 1.93
CA ILE A 474 -30.14 -18.42 1.29
C ILE A 474 -30.23 -17.88 -0.15
N ASP A 475 -31.38 -18.03 -0.82
CA ASP A 475 -31.54 -17.70 -2.25
C ASP A 475 -31.32 -16.21 -2.55
N SER A 476 -31.55 -15.35 -1.56
CA SER A 476 -31.37 -13.91 -1.69
C SER A 476 -29.93 -13.43 -1.48
N PHE A 477 -29.03 -14.33 -1.10
CA PHE A 477 -27.63 -14.04 -0.81
C PHE A 477 -26.71 -14.47 -1.95
N LYS A 478 -25.66 -13.68 -2.18
CA LYS A 478 -24.49 -14.12 -2.92
C LYS A 478 -23.51 -14.77 -1.94
N THR A 479 -23.06 -15.98 -2.27
CA THR A 479 -22.05 -16.71 -1.49
C THR A 479 -20.64 -16.38 -1.95
N VAL A 480 -19.72 -16.27 -1.00
CA VAL A 480 -18.30 -15.97 -1.22
C VAL A 480 -17.46 -16.86 -0.32
N GLU A 481 -16.55 -17.63 -0.90
CA GLU A 481 -15.70 -18.57 -0.16
C GLU A 481 -14.21 -18.19 -0.27
N TRP A 482 -13.48 -18.29 0.83
CA TRP A 482 -12.02 -18.17 0.85
C TRP A 482 -11.41 -18.97 1.99
N ILE A 483 -10.09 -19.16 1.94
CA ILE A 483 -9.32 -19.71 3.05
C ILE A 483 -8.75 -18.54 3.84
N ASP A 484 -8.89 -18.58 5.15
CA ASP A 484 -8.28 -17.63 6.06
C ASP A 484 -7.41 -18.34 7.08
N ARG A 485 -6.31 -17.70 7.46
CA ARG A 485 -5.46 -18.22 8.53
C ARG A 485 -6.23 -18.16 9.84
N ALA A 486 -6.15 -19.23 10.62
CA ALA A 486 -6.83 -19.33 11.91
C ALA A 486 -6.01 -18.62 13.00
N PRO A 487 -4.90 -19.19 13.52
CA PRO A 487 -4.06 -18.47 14.47
C PRO A 487 -3.29 -17.38 13.75
N SER A 488 -3.46 -16.14 14.19
CA SER A 488 -2.72 -14.99 13.68
C SER A 488 -1.21 -15.16 13.85
N ASP A 489 -0.43 -14.43 13.05
CA ASP A 489 1.03 -14.41 13.17
C ASP A 489 1.50 -14.15 14.60
N LYS A 490 0.83 -13.25 15.31
CA LYS A 490 1.17 -12.93 16.70
C LYS A 490 0.83 -14.05 17.67
N GLU A 491 -0.26 -14.80 17.47
CA GLU A 491 -0.61 -15.94 18.34
C GLU A 491 0.39 -17.07 18.18
N THR A 492 0.76 -17.39 16.94
CA THR A 492 1.78 -18.40 16.66
C THR A 492 3.14 -18.00 17.21
N ARG A 493 3.58 -16.76 16.99
CA ARG A 493 4.84 -16.24 17.56
C ARG A 493 4.86 -16.27 19.07
N TYR A 494 3.80 -15.78 19.73
CA TYR A 494 3.72 -15.79 21.19
C TYR A 494 3.80 -17.21 21.73
N THR A 495 2.98 -18.11 21.18
CA THR A 495 2.93 -19.52 21.56
C THR A 495 4.30 -20.17 21.41
N TYR A 496 4.93 -20.00 20.24
CA TYR A 496 6.26 -20.53 19.97
C TYR A 496 7.31 -20.04 20.97
N GLN A 497 7.29 -18.75 21.34
CA GLN A 497 8.21 -18.19 22.33
C GLN A 497 7.98 -18.72 23.75
N GLN A 498 6.76 -19.12 24.10
CA GLN A 498 6.44 -19.62 25.44
C GLN A 498 6.68 -21.12 25.60
N VAL A 499 6.29 -21.92 24.60
CA VAL A 499 6.22 -23.39 24.73
C VAL A 499 6.93 -24.14 23.61
N GLY A 500 7.69 -23.44 22.76
CA GLY A 500 8.43 -24.02 21.65
C GLY A 500 7.54 -24.61 20.57
N TRP A 501 8.15 -25.38 19.67
CA TRP A 501 7.48 -25.98 18.53
C TRP A 501 6.49 -27.07 18.93
N GLU A 502 6.87 -27.98 19.84
CA GLU A 502 5.98 -29.03 20.35
C GLU A 502 4.73 -28.45 21.01
N GLY A 503 4.87 -27.38 21.80
CA GLY A 503 3.73 -26.73 22.44
C GLY A 503 2.81 -26.04 21.43
N LEU A 504 3.37 -25.45 20.37
CA LEU A 504 2.62 -24.89 19.26
C LEU A 504 1.80 -25.96 18.55
N GLU A 505 2.41 -27.13 18.29
CA GLU A 505 1.71 -28.26 17.71
C GLU A 505 0.61 -28.80 18.63
N ARG A 506 0.75 -28.75 19.95
CA ARG A 506 -0.34 -29.21 20.85
C ARG A 506 -1.59 -28.33 20.76
N LEU A 507 -1.44 -27.04 20.44
CA LEU A 507 -2.55 -26.10 20.38
C LEU A 507 -3.19 -26.00 19.00
N TYR A 508 -2.42 -26.08 17.92
CA TYR A 508 -2.92 -25.80 16.57
C TYR A 508 -2.86 -27.01 15.64
N GLY A 509 -3.88 -27.14 14.79
CA GLY A 509 -4.00 -28.20 13.79
C GLY A 509 -5.32 -28.97 13.86
N GLU A 510 -5.37 -30.09 13.14
CA GLU A 510 -6.56 -30.97 13.09
C GLU A 510 -6.95 -31.46 14.50
N GLY A 511 -8.24 -31.40 14.82
CA GLY A 511 -8.78 -31.81 16.14
C GLY A 511 -8.35 -30.99 17.36
N LYS A 512 -7.57 -29.92 17.20
CA LYS A 512 -7.03 -29.12 18.31
C LYS A 512 -7.84 -27.84 18.54
N TRP A 513 -7.34 -26.96 19.42
CA TRP A 513 -7.99 -25.69 19.82
C TRP A 513 -8.43 -24.88 18.60
N GLU A 514 -7.53 -24.67 17.64
CA GLU A 514 -7.84 -24.09 16.34
C GLU A 514 -7.11 -24.85 15.23
N PRO A 515 -7.70 -25.01 14.03
CA PRO A 515 -6.96 -25.46 12.87
C PRO A 515 -5.87 -24.45 12.48
N LEU A 516 -5.02 -24.76 11.52
CA LEU A 516 -4.07 -23.79 10.93
C LEU A 516 -4.78 -22.78 10.01
N TYR A 517 -5.92 -23.17 9.44
CA TYR A 517 -6.76 -22.32 8.61
C TYR A 517 -8.24 -22.73 8.66
N TYR A 518 -9.13 -21.80 8.32
CA TYR A 518 -10.56 -22.03 8.13
C TYR A 518 -10.92 -21.88 6.66
N TRP A 519 -11.87 -22.68 6.18
CA TRP A 519 -12.72 -22.26 5.07
C TRP A 519 -13.75 -21.26 5.61
N LYS A 520 -13.73 -20.04 5.10
CA LYS A 520 -14.74 -19.02 5.42
C LYS A 520 -15.73 -18.93 4.27
N VAL A 521 -17.01 -19.05 4.60
CA VAL A 521 -18.11 -18.87 3.65
C VAL A 521 -18.97 -17.70 4.11
N ARG A 522 -19.01 -16.63 3.31
CA ARG A 522 -19.74 -15.40 3.59
C ARG A 522 -20.97 -15.30 2.68
N PHE A 523 -22.10 -14.93 3.26
CA PHE A 523 -23.36 -14.68 2.56
C PHE A 523 -23.63 -13.17 2.59
N VAL A 524 -23.66 -12.54 1.42
CA VAL A 524 -23.80 -11.08 1.29
C VAL A 524 -24.92 -10.68 0.35
N LYS A 525 -25.52 -9.53 0.61
CA LYS A 525 -26.46 -8.87 -0.30
C LYS A 525 -26.03 -7.43 -0.57
N SER A 526 -26.14 -7.01 -1.83
CA SER A 526 -25.73 -5.66 -2.22
C SER A 526 -26.63 -4.60 -1.59
N GLY A 527 -26.04 -3.56 -1.00
CA GLY A 527 -26.73 -2.48 -0.30
C GLY A 527 -27.13 -2.81 1.14
N VAL A 528 -27.15 -4.07 1.55
CA VAL A 528 -27.69 -4.52 2.85
C VAL A 528 -26.55 -4.98 3.78
N LYS A 529 -26.63 -4.65 5.07
CA LYS A 529 -25.60 -5.08 6.02
C LYS A 529 -25.77 -6.53 6.48
N ASN A 530 -27.01 -7.02 6.57
CA ASN A 530 -27.33 -8.41 6.88
C ASN A 530 -26.40 -9.37 6.11
N GLU A 531 -25.43 -9.95 6.83
CA GLU A 531 -24.44 -10.88 6.30
C GLU A 531 -24.15 -11.98 7.33
N TYR A 532 -23.92 -13.18 6.83
CA TYR A 532 -23.47 -14.33 7.64
C TYR A 532 -22.04 -14.71 7.23
N LYS A 533 -21.23 -15.14 8.20
CA LYS A 533 -19.91 -15.74 7.96
C LYS A 533 -19.82 -17.06 8.69
N ILE A 534 -19.62 -18.14 7.95
CA ILE A 534 -19.48 -19.49 8.49
C ILE A 534 -18.00 -19.88 8.44
N PHE A 535 -17.48 -20.38 9.55
CA PHE A 535 -16.09 -20.81 9.71
C PHE A 535 -16.08 -22.33 9.77
N ILE A 536 -15.54 -22.95 8.73
CA ILE A 536 -15.53 -24.39 8.56
C ILE A 536 -14.08 -24.86 8.71
N ARG A 537 -13.89 -25.87 9.56
CA ARG A 537 -12.61 -26.53 9.76
C ARG A 537 -12.26 -27.35 8.51
N PRO A 538 -10.97 -27.65 8.28
CA PRO A 538 -10.57 -28.39 7.08
C PRO A 538 -11.11 -29.81 6.95
N ASP A 539 -11.64 -30.39 8.03
CA ASP A 539 -12.34 -31.68 8.12
C ASP A 539 -13.83 -31.60 7.71
N GLY A 540 -14.40 -30.39 7.57
CA GLY A 540 -15.82 -30.17 7.26
C GLY A 540 -16.67 -29.72 8.43
N ASP A 541 -16.15 -29.73 9.66
CA ASP A 541 -16.91 -29.35 10.84
C ASP A 541 -17.06 -27.83 10.95
N ILE A 542 -18.23 -27.36 11.36
CA ILE A 542 -18.48 -25.93 11.54
C ILE A 542 -17.93 -25.51 12.90
N GLN A 543 -16.87 -24.70 12.89
CA GLN A 543 -16.25 -24.20 14.12
C GLN A 543 -17.12 -23.14 14.80
N MET A 544 -17.65 -22.21 14.00
CA MET A 544 -18.49 -21.11 14.44
C MET A 544 -19.17 -20.42 13.27
N PHE A 545 -20.17 -19.58 13.57
CA PHE A 545 -20.74 -18.64 12.62
C PHE A 545 -20.92 -17.25 13.26
N GLU A 546 -20.88 -16.23 12.42
CA GLU A 546 -21.11 -14.84 12.78
C GLU A 546 -22.28 -14.30 11.96
N HIS A 547 -23.10 -13.45 12.59
CA HIS A 547 -24.17 -12.71 11.93
C HIS A 547 -23.97 -11.21 12.15
N TYR A 548 -24.22 -10.40 11.13
CA TYR A 548 -24.03 -8.96 11.18
C TYR A 548 -25.30 -8.26 10.69
N LEU A 549 -25.91 -7.45 11.56
CA LEU A 549 -27.09 -6.67 11.24
C LEU A 549 -26.79 -5.16 11.21
N ALA A 550 -27.59 -4.40 10.45
CA ALA A 550 -27.62 -2.95 10.52
C ALA A 550 -28.13 -2.48 11.88
N GLU A 551 -27.75 -1.29 12.32
CA GLU A 551 -28.29 -0.71 13.56
C GLU A 551 -29.83 -0.62 13.56
N SER A 552 -30.44 -0.32 12.41
CA SER A 552 -31.89 -0.16 12.26
C SER A 552 -32.66 -1.48 12.07
N ASP A 553 -31.99 -2.61 11.84
CA ASP A 553 -32.65 -3.90 11.67
C ASP A 553 -33.46 -4.29 12.92
N SER A 554 -34.64 -4.87 12.70
CA SER A 554 -35.54 -5.28 13.79
C SER A 554 -34.99 -6.52 14.51
N GLY A 555 -35.37 -6.66 15.78
CA GLY A 555 -35.06 -7.84 16.59
C GLY A 555 -35.67 -7.70 17.98
N ALA A 556 -35.60 -8.75 18.80
CA ALA A 556 -36.17 -8.67 20.13
C ALA A 556 -35.45 -7.65 21.03
N THR A 557 -36.17 -7.13 22.02
CA THR A 557 -35.57 -6.38 23.14
C THR A 557 -35.65 -7.26 24.38
N ILE A 558 -34.57 -7.97 24.67
CA ILE A 558 -34.49 -8.92 25.78
C ILE A 558 -33.53 -8.45 26.87
N SER A 559 -33.74 -8.98 28.08
CA SER A 559 -32.84 -8.75 29.22
C SER A 559 -31.45 -9.37 28.97
N GLN A 560 -30.44 -8.86 29.68
CA GLN A 560 -29.09 -9.43 29.60
C GLN A 560 -29.06 -10.89 30.09
N ASP A 561 -29.90 -11.27 31.05
CA ASP A 561 -29.97 -12.65 31.56
C ASP A 561 -30.60 -13.61 30.55
N SER A 562 -31.66 -13.18 29.86
CA SER A 562 -32.27 -13.92 28.74
C SER A 562 -31.27 -14.10 27.60
N ALA A 563 -30.54 -13.03 27.23
CA ALA A 563 -29.50 -13.10 26.21
C ALA A 563 -28.34 -14.02 26.65
N PHE A 564 -27.98 -13.99 27.93
CA PHE A 564 -26.96 -14.89 28.46
C PHE A 564 -27.38 -16.35 28.34
N ALA A 565 -28.65 -16.68 28.57
CA ALA A 565 -29.18 -18.04 28.35
C ALA A 565 -29.08 -18.48 26.88
N LEU A 566 -29.42 -17.60 25.93
CA LEU A 566 -29.25 -17.87 24.49
C LEU A 566 -27.78 -18.13 24.12
N ALA A 567 -26.86 -17.34 24.68
CA ALA A 567 -25.43 -17.54 24.47
C ALA A 567 -24.95 -18.91 25.01
N LYS A 568 -25.45 -19.36 26.17
CA LYS A 568 -25.16 -20.71 26.69
C LYS A 568 -25.69 -21.82 25.78
N ASN A 569 -26.91 -21.64 25.27
CA ASN A 569 -27.53 -22.62 24.38
C ASN A 569 -26.72 -22.77 23.08
N LEU A 570 -26.26 -21.66 22.50
CA LEU A 570 -25.37 -21.68 21.33
C LEU A 570 -24.07 -22.44 21.61
N LEU A 571 -23.44 -22.22 22.77
CA LEU A 571 -22.23 -22.94 23.16
C LEU A 571 -22.47 -24.45 23.24
N ASN A 572 -23.59 -24.88 23.83
CA ASN A 572 -23.95 -26.29 23.92
C ASN A 572 -24.26 -26.89 22.53
N GLU A 573 -24.96 -26.15 21.67
CA GLU A 573 -25.26 -26.56 20.29
C GLU A 573 -24.00 -26.88 19.49
N PHE A 574 -22.94 -26.08 19.66
CA PHE A 574 -21.65 -26.26 18.99
C PHE A 574 -20.70 -27.21 19.74
N GLY A 575 -21.19 -27.92 20.76
CA GLY A 575 -20.38 -28.85 21.56
C GLY A 575 -19.26 -28.17 22.35
N LYS A 576 -19.43 -26.88 22.71
CA LYS A 576 -18.47 -26.05 23.46
C LYS A 576 -18.95 -25.78 24.89
N GLY A 577 -19.68 -26.72 25.47
CA GLY A 577 -20.25 -26.60 26.81
C GLY A 577 -19.21 -26.35 27.90
N GLU A 578 -17.97 -26.84 27.74
CA GLU A 578 -16.89 -26.62 28.71
C GLU A 578 -16.47 -25.15 28.85
N ILE A 579 -16.83 -24.29 27.87
CA ILE A 579 -16.58 -22.83 27.95
C ILE A 579 -17.44 -22.20 29.06
N LEU A 580 -18.53 -22.84 29.49
CA LEU A 580 -19.32 -22.35 30.62
C LEU A 580 -18.57 -22.43 31.95
N ASP A 581 -17.53 -23.27 32.05
CA ASP A 581 -16.63 -23.33 33.21
C ASP A 581 -15.54 -22.26 33.18
N TRP A 582 -15.42 -21.52 32.09
CA TRP A 582 -14.46 -20.42 31.95
C TRP A 582 -14.92 -19.18 32.69
N GLU A 583 -14.00 -18.26 32.96
CA GLU A 583 -14.35 -17.01 33.61
C GLU A 583 -15.04 -16.06 32.61
N LEU A 584 -16.24 -15.60 32.94
CA LEU A 584 -16.93 -14.55 32.20
C LEU A 584 -16.33 -13.18 32.52
N ILE A 585 -15.57 -12.63 31.58
CA ILE A 585 -14.77 -11.42 31.78
C ILE A 585 -15.41 -10.14 31.22
N GLU A 586 -16.23 -10.25 30.17
CA GLU A 586 -16.88 -9.11 29.53
C GLU A 586 -18.39 -9.32 29.44
N LYS A 587 -19.13 -8.24 29.69
CA LYS A 587 -20.57 -8.12 29.46
C LYS A 587 -20.86 -6.74 28.88
N SER A 588 -21.55 -6.68 27.74
CA SER A 588 -22.01 -5.44 27.15
C SER A 588 -23.46 -5.55 26.70
N THR A 589 -24.18 -4.43 26.83
CA THR A 589 -25.54 -4.23 26.33
C THR A 589 -25.57 -2.95 25.51
N ARG A 590 -26.05 -3.05 24.28
CA ARG A 590 -26.17 -1.94 23.33
C ARG A 590 -27.62 -1.81 22.90
N LYS A 591 -28.26 -0.68 23.22
CA LYS A 591 -29.63 -0.41 22.77
C LYS A 591 -29.58 0.11 21.33
N ARG A 592 -30.20 -0.62 20.41
CA ARG A 592 -30.43 -0.20 19.03
C ARG A 592 -31.82 0.44 18.92
N PRO A 593 -32.13 1.14 17.81
CA PRO A 593 -33.48 1.66 17.58
C PRO A 593 -34.59 0.62 17.72
N ASN A 594 -34.39 -0.58 17.15
CA ASN A 594 -35.43 -1.61 17.01
C ASN A 594 -35.09 -2.95 17.66
N ARG A 595 -34.04 -3.02 18.49
CA ARG A 595 -33.61 -4.22 19.24
C ARG A 595 -32.63 -3.88 20.36
N THR A 596 -32.27 -4.86 21.17
CA THR A 596 -31.13 -4.74 22.10
C THR A 596 -30.10 -5.82 21.83
N ASP A 597 -28.86 -5.41 21.55
CA ASP A 597 -27.75 -6.33 21.32
C ASP A 597 -26.99 -6.56 22.65
N HIS A 598 -26.60 -7.81 22.92
CA HIS A 598 -25.74 -8.16 24.05
C HIS A 598 -24.46 -8.83 23.57
N TYR A 599 -23.40 -8.73 24.37
CA TYR A 599 -22.11 -9.33 24.07
C TYR A 599 -21.46 -9.90 25.34
N PHE A 600 -20.92 -11.12 25.22
CA PHE A 600 -20.32 -11.87 26.31
C PHE A 600 -18.98 -12.45 25.89
N VAL A 601 -17.97 -12.37 26.76
CA VAL A 601 -16.65 -12.97 26.52
C VAL A 601 -16.22 -13.82 27.70
N TRP A 602 -15.87 -15.07 27.41
CA TRP A 602 -15.31 -16.01 28.37
C TRP A 602 -13.80 -16.13 28.18
N GLN A 603 -13.09 -16.38 29.28
CA GLN A 603 -11.64 -16.58 29.31
C GLN A 603 -11.28 -17.89 30.01
N SER A 604 -10.44 -18.69 29.36
CA SER A 604 -9.98 -19.97 29.89
C SER A 604 -9.25 -19.82 31.23
N LYS A 605 -9.44 -20.79 32.12
CA LYS A 605 -8.75 -20.86 33.43
C LYS A 605 -7.28 -21.22 33.26
N ASP A 606 -6.97 -22.10 32.32
CA ASP A 606 -5.61 -22.42 31.92
C ASP A 606 -5.03 -21.36 30.98
N SER A 607 -3.71 -21.31 30.91
CA SER A 607 -2.96 -20.37 30.09
C SER A 607 -1.79 -21.04 29.38
N VAL A 608 -1.42 -20.46 28.24
CA VAL A 608 -0.17 -20.76 27.55
C VAL A 608 0.77 -19.61 27.87
N GLY A 609 1.77 -19.85 28.72
CA GLY A 609 2.46 -18.76 29.41
C GLY A 609 1.45 -17.93 30.20
N GLN A 610 1.32 -16.65 29.86
CA GLN A 610 0.33 -15.72 30.44
C GLN A 610 -0.84 -15.40 29.50
N ALA A 611 -0.92 -16.06 28.34
CA ALA A 611 -2.02 -15.86 27.41
C ALA A 611 -3.17 -16.83 27.70
N HIS A 612 -4.39 -16.31 27.62
CA HIS A 612 -5.61 -17.09 27.87
C HIS A 612 -6.45 -17.16 26.60
N ARG A 613 -7.10 -18.31 26.38
CA ARG A 613 -8.04 -18.47 25.28
C ARG A 613 -9.30 -17.67 25.59
N ARG A 614 -9.86 -17.00 24.58
CA ARG A 614 -11.10 -16.23 24.70
C ARG A 614 -12.06 -16.57 23.58
N LEU A 615 -13.33 -16.70 23.96
CA LEU A 615 -14.44 -16.86 23.02
C LEU A 615 -15.51 -15.81 23.33
N GLY A 616 -15.97 -15.14 22.27
CA GLY A 616 -17.00 -14.11 22.32
C GLY A 616 -18.28 -14.57 21.62
N VAL A 617 -19.42 -14.32 22.27
CA VAL A 617 -20.77 -14.54 21.73
C VAL A 617 -21.52 -13.22 21.71
N SER A 618 -22.06 -12.87 20.55
CA SER A 618 -22.99 -11.75 20.37
C SER A 618 -24.42 -12.28 20.33
N VAL A 619 -25.35 -11.55 20.92
CA VAL A 619 -26.78 -11.84 20.85
C VAL A 619 -27.47 -10.62 20.27
N LEU A 620 -27.87 -10.71 19.00
CA LEU A 620 -28.49 -9.64 18.23
C LEU A 620 -30.01 -9.71 18.41
N GLY A 621 -30.54 -8.96 19.38
CA GLY A 621 -31.90 -9.16 19.83
C GLY A 621 -32.06 -10.53 20.50
N ASP A 622 -32.67 -11.48 19.81
CA ASP A 622 -32.91 -12.87 20.23
C ASP A 622 -32.10 -13.92 19.44
N GLU A 623 -31.23 -13.50 18.52
CA GLU A 623 -30.36 -14.40 17.76
C GLU A 623 -28.94 -14.41 18.34
N ALA A 624 -28.47 -15.57 18.80
CA ALA A 624 -27.09 -15.74 19.28
C ALA A 624 -26.17 -16.20 18.15
N SER A 625 -25.02 -15.53 17.99
CA SER A 625 -23.94 -15.93 17.08
C SER A 625 -22.57 -15.75 17.75
N PHE A 626 -21.54 -16.39 17.22
CA PHE A 626 -20.18 -16.10 17.65
C PHE A 626 -19.72 -14.74 17.11
N SER A 627 -18.67 -14.19 17.70
CA SER A 627 -18.06 -12.94 17.23
C SER A 627 -16.54 -12.88 17.36
N SER A 628 -15.93 -13.75 18.16
CA SER A 628 -14.48 -13.83 18.25
C SER A 628 -14.02 -15.15 18.86
N LEU A 629 -12.91 -15.67 18.35
CA LEU A 629 -12.16 -16.79 18.91
C LEU A 629 -10.68 -16.44 18.78
N PHE A 630 -9.96 -16.31 19.89
CA PHE A 630 -8.54 -15.91 19.86
C PHE A 630 -7.82 -16.23 21.18
N LEU A 631 -6.49 -16.23 21.13
CA LEU A 631 -5.59 -16.31 22.28
C LEU A 631 -5.23 -14.88 22.74
N LYS A 632 -5.81 -14.44 23.85
CA LYS A 632 -5.50 -13.13 24.45
C LYS A 632 -4.11 -13.15 25.08
N ARG A 633 -3.19 -12.45 24.43
CA ARG A 633 -1.81 -12.24 24.91
C ARG A 633 -1.73 -11.12 25.96
N PRO A 634 -0.70 -11.15 26.83
CA PRO A 634 -0.40 -10.04 27.73
C PRO A 634 -0.13 -8.75 26.97
N GLU A 635 -0.68 -7.64 27.46
CA GLU A 635 -0.46 -6.32 26.84
C GLU A 635 1.02 -5.93 26.84
N GLU A 636 1.77 -6.26 27.89
CA GLU A 636 3.20 -6.00 27.97
C GLU A 636 3.97 -6.73 26.85
N TRP A 637 3.60 -7.97 26.53
CA TRP A 637 4.18 -8.69 25.41
C TRP A 637 3.80 -8.03 24.08
N ASP A 638 2.53 -7.69 23.86
CA ASP A 638 2.08 -7.04 22.62
C ASP A 638 2.81 -5.68 22.42
N ARG A 639 3.04 -4.93 23.50
CA ARG A 639 3.82 -3.67 23.50
C ARG A 639 5.28 -3.94 23.16
N LYS A 640 5.93 -4.91 23.80
CA LYS A 640 7.34 -5.28 23.54
C LYS A 640 7.55 -5.80 22.11
N ASP A 641 6.64 -6.64 21.61
CA ASP A 641 6.67 -7.20 20.25
C ASP A 641 6.44 -6.12 19.19
N SER A 642 5.54 -5.18 19.45
CA SER A 642 5.19 -4.12 18.51
C SER A 642 6.10 -2.90 18.59
N LYS A 643 6.95 -2.79 19.63
CA LYS A 643 7.89 -1.68 19.84
C LYS A 643 8.84 -1.50 18.66
N ASN A 644 8.96 -0.26 18.19
CA ASN A 644 9.95 0.16 17.22
C ASN A 644 11.04 1.01 17.90
N THR A 645 12.27 0.78 17.48
CA THR A 645 13.48 1.51 17.88
C THR A 645 14.23 1.95 16.63
N ALA A 646 15.22 2.84 16.76
CA ALA A 646 16.06 3.22 15.64
C ALA A 646 16.72 1.99 14.97
N LEU A 647 17.18 1.01 15.75
CA LEU A 647 17.77 -0.23 15.23
C LEU A 647 16.77 -1.06 14.43
N THR A 648 15.55 -1.29 14.95
CA THR A 648 14.54 -2.09 14.23
C THR A 648 14.07 -1.38 12.96
N THR A 649 14.02 -0.04 12.99
CA THR A 649 13.72 0.77 11.82
C THR A 649 14.84 0.63 10.77
N ILE A 650 16.12 0.71 11.17
CA ILE A 650 17.27 0.45 10.28
C ILE A 650 17.21 -0.95 9.67
N ILE A 651 16.94 -1.97 10.49
CA ILE A 651 16.79 -3.37 10.05
C ILE A 651 15.71 -3.49 8.95
N GLY A 652 14.55 -2.83 9.13
CA GLY A 652 13.49 -2.84 8.12
C GLY A 652 13.85 -2.16 6.80
N ILE A 653 14.79 -1.20 6.82
CA ILE A 653 15.16 -0.39 5.64
C ILE A 653 16.26 -1.02 4.81
N LEU A 654 17.23 -1.70 5.43
CA LEU A 654 18.39 -2.23 4.72
C LEU A 654 17.99 -3.12 3.53
N PRO A 655 17.01 -4.04 3.62
CA PRO A 655 16.52 -4.79 2.46
C PRO A 655 15.89 -3.90 1.37
N ILE A 656 15.15 -2.86 1.75
CA ILE A 656 14.55 -1.90 0.81
C ILE A 656 15.64 -1.15 0.04
N LEU A 657 16.70 -0.73 0.72
CA LEU A 657 17.85 -0.09 0.06
C LEU A 657 18.57 -1.03 -0.90
N LEU A 658 18.73 -2.32 -0.55
CA LEU A 658 19.28 -3.31 -1.47
C LEU A 658 18.41 -3.48 -2.73
N ILE A 659 17.08 -3.53 -2.57
CA ILE A 659 16.14 -3.57 -3.70
C ILE A 659 16.26 -2.30 -4.55
N ALA A 660 16.33 -1.12 -3.94
CA ALA A 660 16.48 0.14 -4.66
C ALA A 660 17.79 0.21 -5.47
N ILE A 661 18.91 -0.25 -4.88
CA ILE A 661 20.20 -0.38 -5.57
C ILE A 661 20.10 -1.37 -6.74
N LEU A 662 19.41 -2.50 -6.54
CA LEU A 662 19.17 -3.49 -7.59
C LEU A 662 18.34 -2.91 -8.76
N ILE A 663 17.25 -2.19 -8.47
CA ILE A 663 16.43 -1.52 -9.47
C ILE A 663 17.27 -0.49 -10.24
N LEU A 664 18.08 0.31 -9.55
CA LEU A 664 18.97 1.27 -10.19
C LEU A 664 19.97 0.58 -11.14
N PHE A 665 20.56 -0.53 -10.72
CA PHE A 665 21.44 -1.36 -11.55
C PHE A 665 20.74 -1.89 -12.80
N ILE A 666 19.50 -2.36 -12.67
CA ILE A 666 18.67 -2.82 -13.78
C ILE A 666 18.38 -1.68 -14.75
N ILE A 667 17.97 -0.51 -14.25
CA ILE A 667 17.68 0.67 -15.08
C ILE A 667 18.93 1.10 -15.84
N ILE A 668 20.09 1.20 -15.16
CA ILE A 668 21.36 1.58 -15.80
C ILE A 668 21.74 0.57 -16.90
N ALA A 669 21.64 -0.74 -16.62
CA ALA A 669 21.94 -1.78 -17.59
C ALA A 669 20.98 -1.73 -18.79
N PHE A 670 19.68 -1.56 -18.52
CA PHE A 670 18.64 -1.43 -19.53
C PHE A 670 18.87 -0.22 -20.45
N VAL A 671 19.02 0.98 -19.88
CA VAL A 671 19.24 2.22 -20.63
C VAL A 671 20.50 2.13 -21.49
N ARG A 672 21.62 1.64 -20.93
CA ARG A 672 22.85 1.39 -21.70
C ARG A 672 22.60 0.42 -22.85
N GLY A 673 21.81 -0.61 -22.61
CA GLY A 673 21.38 -1.60 -23.60
C GLY A 673 20.61 -1.02 -24.76
N ILE A 674 19.64 -0.15 -24.47
CA ILE A 674 18.83 0.53 -25.48
C ILE A 674 19.68 1.50 -26.30
N VAL A 675 20.53 2.29 -25.65
CA VAL A 675 21.44 3.23 -26.33
C VAL A 675 22.40 2.50 -27.26
N LYS A 676 22.97 1.37 -26.81
CA LYS A 676 23.86 0.52 -27.63
C LYS A 676 23.12 -0.41 -28.60
N SER A 677 21.78 -0.39 -28.62
CA SER A 677 20.95 -1.31 -29.42
C SER A 677 21.25 -2.80 -29.19
N THR A 678 21.66 -3.16 -27.97
CA THR A 678 21.95 -4.55 -27.57
C THR A 678 20.77 -5.22 -26.86
N ALA A 679 19.85 -4.44 -26.31
CA ALA A 679 18.62 -4.95 -25.70
C ALA A 679 17.70 -5.60 -26.76
N SER A 680 17.19 -6.80 -26.47
CA SER A 680 16.33 -7.54 -27.39
C SER A 680 14.86 -7.19 -27.20
N PHE A 681 14.31 -6.35 -28.09
CA PHE A 681 12.88 -6.01 -28.10
C PHE A 681 11.97 -7.23 -28.19
N LYS A 682 12.35 -8.26 -28.97
CA LYS A 682 11.59 -9.52 -29.05
C LYS A 682 11.47 -10.19 -27.69
N LEU A 683 12.56 -10.33 -26.94
CA LEU A 683 12.53 -10.94 -25.60
C LEU A 683 11.74 -10.09 -24.60
N MET A 684 11.86 -8.76 -24.68
CA MET A 684 11.09 -7.83 -23.85
C MET A 684 9.59 -7.98 -24.10
N LEU A 685 9.17 -8.05 -25.36
CA LEU A 685 7.76 -8.21 -25.72
C LEU A 685 7.20 -9.54 -25.22
N TRP A 686 7.93 -10.65 -25.39
CA TRP A 686 7.49 -11.94 -24.86
C TRP A 686 7.44 -11.96 -23.34
N ALA A 687 8.43 -11.38 -22.66
CA ALA A 687 8.41 -11.24 -21.20
C ALA A 687 7.19 -10.44 -20.72
N PHE A 688 6.87 -9.33 -21.40
CA PHE A 688 5.66 -8.56 -21.14
C PHE A 688 4.40 -9.39 -21.33
N LEU A 689 4.20 -9.97 -22.51
CA LEU A 689 2.98 -10.69 -22.87
C LEU A 689 2.73 -11.91 -21.98
N ILE A 690 3.76 -12.71 -21.70
CA ILE A 690 3.65 -13.90 -20.84
C ILE A 690 3.33 -13.48 -19.41
N THR A 691 4.01 -12.46 -18.88
CA THR A 691 3.77 -11.97 -17.52
C THR A 691 2.36 -11.41 -17.38
N VAL A 692 1.91 -10.59 -18.34
CA VAL A 692 0.55 -10.04 -18.34
C VAL A 692 -0.50 -11.13 -18.46
N PHE A 693 -0.31 -12.12 -19.35
CA PHE A 693 -1.23 -13.22 -19.53
C PHE A 693 -1.42 -14.03 -18.24
N PHE A 694 -0.31 -14.46 -17.60
CA PHE A 694 -0.40 -15.26 -16.38
C PHE A 694 -0.86 -14.44 -15.17
N ALA A 695 -0.52 -13.16 -15.09
CA ALA A 695 -1.03 -12.30 -14.02
C ALA A 695 -2.54 -12.01 -14.18
N LEU A 696 -3.03 -11.85 -15.41
CA LEU A 696 -4.47 -11.74 -15.69
C LEU A 696 -5.19 -13.06 -15.37
N LEU A 697 -4.62 -14.19 -15.78
CA LEU A 697 -5.16 -15.51 -15.47
C LEU A 697 -5.21 -15.74 -13.95
N SER A 698 -4.15 -15.36 -13.22
CA SER A 698 -4.07 -15.40 -11.76
C SER A 698 -5.15 -14.52 -11.12
N PHE A 699 -5.35 -13.30 -11.61
CA PHE A 699 -6.39 -12.40 -11.14
C PHE A 699 -7.80 -12.98 -11.32
N LEU A 700 -8.11 -13.51 -12.51
CA LEU A 700 -9.40 -14.17 -12.79
C LEU A 700 -9.59 -15.42 -11.93
N ASN A 701 -8.51 -16.18 -11.70
CA ASN A 701 -8.53 -17.39 -10.89
C ASN A 701 -8.81 -17.10 -9.41
N ASN A 702 -8.36 -15.94 -8.90
CA ASN A 702 -8.52 -15.48 -7.52
C ASN A 702 -9.80 -14.64 -7.30
N TYR A 703 -10.76 -14.65 -8.22
CA TYR A 703 -12.02 -13.92 -8.10
C TYR A 703 -12.80 -14.18 -6.79
N PRO A 704 -12.92 -15.43 -6.27
CA PRO A 704 -13.58 -15.68 -4.99
C PRO A 704 -12.91 -14.92 -3.83
N THR A 705 -11.58 -14.96 -3.76
CA THR A 705 -10.79 -14.23 -2.75
C THR A 705 -10.97 -12.72 -2.87
N ILE A 706 -11.08 -12.17 -4.08
CA ILE A 706 -11.33 -10.72 -4.28
C ILE A 706 -12.69 -10.32 -3.70
N LEU A 707 -13.72 -11.14 -3.87
CA LEU A 707 -15.04 -10.89 -3.30
C LEU A 707 -15.07 -10.93 -1.77
N SER A 708 -14.11 -11.60 -1.11
CA SER A 708 -14.05 -11.63 0.35
C SER A 708 -13.97 -10.22 0.96
N GLY A 709 -13.33 -9.28 0.25
CA GLY A 709 -13.19 -7.87 0.63
C GLY A 709 -14.35 -6.96 0.22
N TYR A 710 -15.45 -7.48 -0.31
CA TYR A 710 -16.58 -6.67 -0.76
C TYR A 710 -17.25 -5.93 0.41
N TYR A 711 -17.33 -4.60 0.30
CA TYR A 711 -18.06 -3.76 1.24
C TYR A 711 -19.51 -3.56 0.79
N THR A 712 -20.47 -4.08 1.57
CA THR A 712 -21.87 -4.21 1.13
C THR A 712 -22.61 -2.88 0.93
N ALA A 713 -22.06 -1.75 1.39
CA ALA A 713 -22.66 -0.44 1.10
C ALA A 713 -22.56 -0.08 -0.40
N TRP A 714 -21.58 -0.63 -1.12
CA TRP A 714 -21.36 -0.37 -2.54
C TRP A 714 -22.15 -1.36 -3.39
N THR A 715 -22.37 -1.06 -4.67
CA THR A 715 -22.83 -2.10 -5.60
C THR A 715 -21.69 -3.05 -5.93
N ILE A 716 -22.01 -4.33 -6.18
CA ILE A 716 -20.97 -5.34 -6.43
C ILE A 716 -20.25 -5.08 -7.77
N GLU A 717 -20.98 -4.58 -8.77
CA GLU A 717 -20.44 -4.20 -10.07
C GLU A 717 -19.38 -3.12 -9.89
N ARG A 718 -19.70 -2.08 -9.11
CA ARG A 718 -18.78 -0.96 -8.88
C ARG A 718 -17.53 -1.39 -8.11
N PHE A 719 -17.70 -2.20 -7.07
CA PHE A 719 -16.58 -2.78 -6.34
C PHE A 719 -15.67 -3.57 -7.29
N LEU A 720 -16.23 -4.47 -8.11
CA LEU A 720 -15.47 -5.28 -9.05
C LEU A 720 -14.80 -4.45 -10.14
N THR A 721 -15.45 -3.40 -10.67
CA THR A 721 -14.85 -2.49 -11.65
C THR A 721 -13.64 -1.77 -11.05
N ILE A 722 -13.74 -1.25 -9.82
CA ILE A 722 -12.61 -0.60 -9.14
C ILE A 722 -11.47 -1.61 -8.93
N GLN A 723 -11.77 -2.82 -8.43
CA GLN A 723 -10.76 -3.87 -8.24
C GLN A 723 -10.09 -4.27 -9.57
N PHE A 724 -10.87 -4.40 -10.65
CA PHE A 724 -10.35 -4.70 -11.98
C PHE A 724 -9.40 -3.60 -12.47
N ILE A 725 -9.80 -2.32 -12.34
CA ILE A 725 -8.96 -1.20 -12.74
C ILE A 725 -7.64 -1.20 -11.94
N SER A 726 -7.71 -1.28 -10.60
CA SER A 726 -6.50 -1.31 -9.76
C SER A 726 -5.58 -2.48 -10.11
N LYS A 727 -6.14 -3.67 -10.38
CA LYS A 727 -5.35 -4.85 -10.75
C LYS A 727 -4.81 -4.77 -12.17
N ALA A 728 -5.54 -4.20 -13.12
CA ALA A 728 -5.07 -3.98 -14.48
C ALA A 728 -3.84 -3.06 -14.51
N ILE A 729 -3.83 -1.98 -13.73
CA ILE A 729 -2.65 -1.12 -13.55
C ILE A 729 -1.48 -1.95 -13.03
N GLY A 730 -1.67 -2.70 -11.95
CA GLY A 730 -0.63 -3.57 -11.37
C GLY A 730 -0.07 -4.58 -12.39
N ILE A 731 -0.94 -5.27 -13.12
CA ILE A 731 -0.56 -6.26 -14.15
C ILE A 731 0.29 -5.61 -15.25
N ILE A 732 -0.10 -4.43 -15.74
CA ILE A 732 0.65 -3.68 -16.76
C ILE A 732 2.03 -3.32 -16.24
N PHE A 733 2.14 -2.74 -15.04
CA PHE A 733 3.43 -2.34 -14.47
C PHE A 733 4.33 -3.54 -14.15
N THR A 734 3.79 -4.66 -13.69
CA THR A 734 4.53 -5.91 -13.51
C THR A 734 5.06 -6.42 -14.86
N GLY A 735 4.23 -6.41 -15.91
CA GLY A 735 4.65 -6.77 -17.27
C GLY A 735 5.76 -5.85 -17.80
N VAL A 736 5.65 -4.55 -17.57
CA VAL A 736 6.69 -3.56 -17.94
C VAL A 736 7.97 -3.80 -17.14
N GLY A 737 7.86 -4.09 -15.85
CA GLY A 737 8.98 -4.48 -14.99
C GLY A 737 9.70 -5.71 -15.55
N ALA A 738 8.96 -6.77 -15.89
CA ALA A 738 9.50 -7.95 -16.55
C ALA A 738 10.20 -7.61 -17.88
N ALA A 739 9.61 -6.77 -18.71
CA ALA A 739 10.21 -6.33 -19.96
C ALA A 739 11.52 -5.55 -19.74
N VAL A 740 11.57 -4.64 -18.78
CA VAL A 740 12.77 -3.86 -18.44
C VAL A 740 13.86 -4.76 -17.89
N VAL A 741 13.52 -5.66 -16.98
CA VAL A 741 14.45 -6.61 -16.34
C VAL A 741 15.04 -7.59 -17.36
N VAL A 742 14.20 -8.20 -18.21
CA VAL A 742 14.65 -9.06 -19.32
C VAL A 742 15.42 -8.27 -20.37
N GLY A 743 15.00 -7.03 -20.64
CA GLY A 743 15.72 -6.10 -21.50
C GLY A 743 17.14 -5.87 -20.99
N ALA A 744 17.30 -5.51 -19.71
CA ALA A 744 18.59 -5.36 -19.05
C ALA A 744 19.42 -6.65 -19.13
N PHE A 745 18.82 -7.79 -18.79
CA PHE A 745 19.46 -9.11 -18.87
C PHE A 745 19.95 -9.44 -20.29
N SER A 746 19.18 -9.10 -21.32
CA SER A 746 19.51 -9.38 -22.72
C SER A 746 20.75 -8.64 -23.23
N THR A 747 21.17 -7.58 -22.53
CA THR A 747 22.41 -6.83 -22.79
C THR A 747 23.65 -7.55 -22.26
N THR A 748 23.45 -8.51 -21.36
CA THR A 748 24.55 -9.17 -20.66
C THR A 748 25.16 -10.30 -21.50
N ARG A 749 26.40 -10.68 -21.17
CA ARG A 749 27.08 -11.83 -21.81
C ARG A 749 26.33 -13.16 -21.57
N PHE A 750 25.47 -13.24 -20.55
CA PHE A 750 24.78 -14.47 -20.16
C PHE A 750 23.69 -14.87 -21.16
N ARG A 751 23.05 -13.92 -21.88
CA ARG A 751 22.17 -14.24 -23.02
C ARG A 751 22.86 -15.15 -24.04
N ARG A 752 24.16 -14.91 -24.30
CA ARG A 752 24.95 -15.72 -25.23
C ARG A 752 25.32 -17.08 -24.66
N LYS A 753 25.52 -17.18 -23.33
CA LYS A 753 25.72 -18.45 -22.63
C LYS A 753 24.46 -19.32 -22.62
N LEU A 754 23.28 -18.72 -22.43
CA LEU A 754 21.98 -19.41 -22.45
C LEU A 754 21.60 -19.95 -23.84
N LEU A 755 22.19 -19.39 -24.90
CA LEU A 755 22.06 -19.86 -26.29
C LEU A 755 23.12 -20.91 -26.67
N MET A 756 24.05 -21.26 -25.77
CA MET A 756 24.91 -22.43 -26.00
C MET A 756 24.04 -23.69 -25.94
N LYS A 757 24.22 -24.60 -26.90
CA LYS A 757 23.60 -25.93 -26.89
C LYS A 757 24.25 -26.78 -25.79
N ILE A 758 23.95 -26.51 -24.52
CA ILE A 758 24.21 -27.47 -23.44
C ILE A 758 23.21 -28.63 -23.64
N PRO A 759 23.65 -29.89 -23.61
CA PRO A 759 22.73 -31.02 -23.70
C PRO A 759 21.62 -30.91 -22.63
N MET A 760 20.37 -31.12 -23.04
CA MET A 760 19.21 -31.02 -22.15
C MET A 760 19.36 -31.93 -20.92
N GLY A 761 19.86 -33.14 -21.11
CA GLY A 761 20.11 -34.09 -20.02
C GLY A 761 21.13 -33.59 -18.99
N GLU A 762 22.19 -32.89 -19.42
CA GLU A 762 23.16 -32.29 -18.50
C GLU A 762 22.57 -31.10 -17.74
N THR A 763 21.75 -30.28 -18.40
CA THR A 763 21.07 -29.14 -17.77
C THR A 763 20.07 -29.61 -16.70
N LEU A 764 19.27 -30.63 -17.02
CA LEU A 764 18.33 -31.25 -16.09
C LEU A 764 19.05 -31.86 -14.89
N LEU A 765 20.15 -32.58 -15.13
CA LEU A 765 20.95 -33.17 -14.07
C LEU A 765 21.55 -32.11 -13.13
N ILE A 766 22.18 -31.08 -13.67
CA ILE A 766 22.78 -29.99 -12.87
C ILE A 766 21.69 -29.25 -12.06
N SER A 767 20.52 -29.03 -12.66
CA SER A 767 19.39 -28.38 -11.98
C SER A 767 18.84 -29.24 -10.85
N ALA A 768 18.69 -30.56 -11.06
CA ALA A 768 18.27 -31.49 -10.03
C ALA A 768 19.27 -31.56 -8.87
N ILE A 769 20.57 -31.65 -9.18
CA ILE A 769 21.65 -31.61 -8.19
C ILE A 769 21.57 -30.33 -7.35
N ALA A 770 21.53 -29.16 -8.00
CA ALA A 770 21.46 -27.88 -7.30
C ALA A 770 20.21 -27.79 -6.42
N THR A 771 19.07 -28.26 -6.92
CA THR A 771 17.79 -28.25 -6.21
C THR A 771 17.86 -29.13 -4.96
N PHE A 772 18.33 -30.37 -5.07
CA PHE A 772 18.38 -31.28 -3.92
C PHE A 772 19.42 -30.87 -2.88
N ILE A 773 20.56 -30.30 -3.28
CA ILE A 773 21.52 -29.73 -2.33
C ILE A 773 20.89 -28.56 -1.58
N LEU A 774 20.26 -27.60 -2.27
CA LEU A 774 19.60 -26.46 -1.63
C LEU A 774 18.43 -26.89 -0.75
N LEU A 775 17.64 -27.88 -1.18
CA LEU A 775 16.56 -28.46 -0.39
C LEU A 775 17.10 -29.12 0.88
N GLY A 776 18.21 -29.87 0.78
CA GLY A 776 18.90 -30.45 1.92
C GLY A 776 19.35 -29.40 2.92
N VAL A 777 20.04 -28.34 2.46
CA VAL A 777 20.49 -27.23 3.32
C VAL A 777 19.29 -26.53 3.98
N TYR A 778 18.22 -26.27 3.23
CA TYR A 778 17.00 -25.69 3.78
C TYR A 778 16.36 -26.59 4.83
N SER A 779 16.38 -27.90 4.62
CA SER A 779 15.83 -28.90 5.54
C SER A 779 16.68 -29.02 6.80
N VAL A 780 18.02 -28.94 6.72
CA VAL A 780 18.89 -28.84 7.90
C VAL A 780 18.56 -27.59 8.71
N VAL A 781 18.41 -26.44 8.06
CA VAL A 781 18.03 -25.19 8.73
C VAL A 781 16.69 -25.34 9.44
N GLY A 782 15.67 -25.90 8.78
CA GLY A 782 14.37 -26.16 9.38
C GLY A 782 14.42 -27.17 10.53
N TRP A 783 15.23 -28.23 10.39
CA TRP A 783 15.48 -29.19 11.47
C TRP A 783 16.11 -28.53 12.70
N LEU A 784 17.09 -27.63 12.50
CA LEU A 784 17.70 -26.86 13.58
C LEU A 784 16.68 -25.93 14.24
N GLU A 785 15.83 -25.25 13.45
CA GLU A 785 14.76 -24.39 13.95
C GLU A 785 13.82 -25.13 14.89
N ILE A 786 13.36 -26.32 14.47
CA ILE A 786 12.43 -27.15 15.23
C ILE A 786 13.11 -27.77 16.45
N SER A 787 14.27 -28.40 16.27
CA SER A 787 14.90 -29.21 17.32
C SER A 787 15.48 -28.36 18.46
N PHE A 788 15.91 -27.13 18.15
CA PHE A 788 16.53 -26.24 19.14
C PHE A 788 15.64 -25.03 19.50
N ASN A 789 14.39 -24.99 19.03
CA ASN A 789 13.46 -23.87 19.22
C ASN A 789 14.13 -22.51 18.94
N LEU A 790 14.83 -22.41 17.79
CA LEU A 790 15.61 -21.22 17.46
C LEU A 790 14.72 -19.98 17.31
N PRO A 791 15.22 -18.79 17.67
CA PRO A 791 14.42 -17.56 17.66
C PRO A 791 13.97 -17.22 16.24
N MET A 792 12.66 -17.30 16.00
CA MET A 792 12.02 -17.00 14.72
C MET A 792 10.96 -15.91 14.88
N ARG A 793 11.03 -14.90 13.99
CA ARG A 793 10.06 -13.82 13.94
C ARG A 793 8.77 -14.25 13.24
N ASN A 794 8.90 -14.94 12.11
CA ASN A 794 7.79 -15.38 11.27
C ASN A 794 7.72 -16.90 11.33
N ILE A 795 6.75 -17.44 12.07
CA ILE A 795 6.55 -18.89 12.17
C ILE A 795 5.94 -19.37 10.85
N PRO A 796 6.65 -20.19 10.05
CA PRO A 796 6.17 -20.61 8.75
C PRO A 796 5.05 -21.63 8.91
N LEU A 797 3.80 -21.17 8.79
CA LEU A 797 2.62 -22.01 8.65
C LEU A 797 2.14 -21.95 7.21
N ASP A 798 2.03 -23.11 6.56
CA ASP A 798 1.53 -23.21 5.21
C ASP A 798 0.00 -23.12 5.20
N VAL A 799 -0.51 -21.96 4.76
CA VAL A 799 -1.94 -21.76 4.49
C VAL A 799 -2.17 -21.93 2.99
N PRO A 800 -2.99 -22.89 2.56
CA PRO A 800 -2.99 -23.26 1.16
C PRO A 800 -4.03 -22.44 0.37
N ASN A 801 -3.86 -21.12 0.38
CA ASN A 801 -4.76 -20.12 -0.22
C ASN A 801 -5.10 -20.39 -1.69
N MET A 802 -4.21 -21.07 -2.43
CA MET A 802 -4.45 -21.46 -3.82
C MET A 802 -5.69 -22.37 -3.98
N PHE A 803 -6.07 -23.15 -2.97
CA PHE A 803 -7.29 -23.98 -3.03
C PHE A 803 -8.58 -23.16 -3.05
N ALA A 804 -8.56 -21.91 -2.58
CA ALA A 804 -9.70 -20.99 -2.69
C ALA A 804 -9.94 -20.46 -4.11
N SER A 805 -8.97 -20.63 -5.02
CA SER A 805 -9.10 -20.22 -6.42
C SER A 805 -10.01 -21.16 -7.22
N TYR A 806 -10.50 -20.72 -8.38
CA TYR A 806 -11.30 -21.59 -9.27
C TYR A 806 -10.53 -22.83 -9.75
N LEU A 807 -9.27 -22.64 -10.13
CA LEU A 807 -8.35 -23.65 -10.63
C LEU A 807 -7.04 -23.56 -9.83
N PRO A 808 -6.91 -24.26 -8.69
CA PRO A 808 -5.74 -24.16 -7.81
C PRO A 808 -4.40 -24.39 -8.52
N ALA A 809 -4.35 -25.32 -9.48
CA ALA A 809 -3.16 -25.61 -10.28
C ALA A 809 -2.62 -24.39 -11.04
N LEU A 810 -3.50 -23.45 -11.44
CA LEU A 810 -3.07 -22.24 -12.16
C LEU A 810 -2.35 -21.24 -11.27
N GLY A 811 -2.59 -21.27 -9.94
CA GLY A 811 -1.96 -20.34 -8.99
C GLY A 811 -0.44 -20.50 -8.90
N VAL A 812 0.11 -21.64 -9.32
CA VAL A 812 1.55 -21.90 -9.30
C VAL A 812 2.28 -21.17 -10.44
N PHE A 813 1.64 -21.04 -11.61
CA PHE A 813 2.30 -20.49 -12.80
C PHE A 813 2.65 -19.02 -12.66
N ASP A 814 1.81 -18.22 -12.02
CA ASP A 814 2.07 -16.79 -11.81
C ASP A 814 3.38 -16.57 -11.01
N ASN A 815 3.56 -17.34 -9.94
CA ASN A 815 4.79 -17.33 -9.15
C ASN A 815 6.01 -17.81 -9.96
N ILE A 816 5.85 -18.83 -10.80
CA ILE A 816 6.92 -19.32 -11.68
C ILE A 816 7.32 -18.24 -12.69
N VAL A 817 6.34 -17.60 -13.33
CA VAL A 817 6.54 -16.56 -14.34
C VAL A 817 7.25 -15.34 -13.73
N HIS A 818 6.82 -14.88 -12.55
CA HIS A 818 7.51 -13.83 -11.81
C HIS A 818 8.97 -14.19 -11.53
N LYS A 819 9.24 -15.42 -11.06
CA LYS A 819 10.61 -15.88 -10.82
C LYS A 819 11.46 -15.90 -12.10
N ILE A 820 10.91 -16.38 -13.22
CA ILE A 820 11.62 -16.54 -14.50
C ILE A 820 11.89 -15.19 -15.17
N PHE A 821 10.94 -14.27 -15.19
CA PHE A 821 11.05 -13.03 -15.97
C PHE A 821 11.45 -11.80 -15.14
N ILE A 822 11.35 -11.86 -13.80
CA ILE A 822 11.71 -10.75 -12.91
C ILE A 822 12.85 -11.16 -11.99
N THR A 823 12.64 -12.13 -11.10
CA THR A 823 13.61 -12.42 -10.02
C THR A 823 14.95 -12.91 -10.56
N LEU A 824 14.95 -13.98 -11.38
CA LEU A 824 16.19 -14.56 -11.88
C LEU A 824 16.97 -13.58 -12.79
N PRO A 825 16.37 -12.92 -13.80
CA PRO A 825 17.14 -12.03 -14.65
C PRO A 825 17.64 -10.79 -13.90
N ALA A 826 16.89 -10.29 -12.89
CA ALA A 826 17.36 -9.23 -12.01
C ALA A 826 18.63 -9.65 -11.24
N LEU A 827 18.62 -10.84 -10.62
CA LEU A 827 19.78 -11.38 -9.91
C LEU A 827 20.98 -11.60 -10.85
N PHE A 828 20.76 -12.05 -12.08
CA PHE A 828 21.82 -12.18 -13.07
C PHE A 828 22.43 -10.83 -13.48
N VAL A 829 21.59 -9.80 -13.68
CA VAL A 829 22.06 -8.43 -13.96
C VAL A 829 22.91 -7.92 -12.80
N ALA A 830 22.43 -8.11 -11.57
CA ALA A 830 23.17 -7.74 -10.35
C ALA A 830 24.53 -8.44 -10.26
N TYR A 831 24.53 -9.76 -10.40
CA TYR A 831 25.75 -10.58 -10.36
C TYR A 831 26.80 -10.09 -11.36
N ILE A 832 26.40 -9.76 -12.59
CA ILE A 832 27.34 -9.33 -13.64
C ILE A 832 27.90 -7.93 -13.35
N LEU A 833 27.07 -7.01 -12.86
CA LEU A 833 27.54 -5.69 -12.49
C LEU A 833 28.49 -5.75 -11.29
N LEU A 834 28.17 -6.57 -10.28
CA LEU A 834 29.05 -6.83 -9.15
C LEU A 834 30.35 -7.48 -9.59
N ARG A 835 30.31 -8.49 -10.48
CA ARG A 835 31.51 -9.15 -11.02
C ARG A 835 32.44 -8.21 -11.80
N LYS A 836 31.87 -7.19 -12.46
CA LYS A 836 32.69 -6.15 -13.12
C LYS A 836 33.38 -5.22 -12.13
N LYS A 837 32.81 -5.04 -10.95
CA LYS A 837 33.33 -4.17 -9.89
C LYS A 837 34.30 -4.89 -8.95
N PHE A 838 34.07 -6.18 -8.70
CA PHE A 838 34.87 -7.03 -7.83
C PHE A 838 35.62 -8.09 -8.65
N ASP A 839 36.93 -7.91 -8.73
CA ASP A 839 37.88 -8.68 -9.56
C ASP A 839 38.15 -10.10 -9.04
N THR A 840 38.11 -10.31 -7.72
CA THR A 840 38.37 -11.63 -7.10
C THR A 840 37.08 -12.34 -6.66
N ASN A 841 37.10 -13.67 -6.73
CA ASN A 841 36.00 -14.52 -6.23
C ASN A 841 35.71 -14.27 -4.75
N SER A 842 36.74 -14.02 -3.93
CA SER A 842 36.58 -13.78 -2.49
C SER A 842 35.85 -12.49 -2.18
N LYS A 843 36.14 -11.39 -2.92
CA LYS A 843 35.42 -10.11 -2.76
C LYS A 843 33.95 -10.25 -3.17
N LEU A 844 33.68 -10.95 -4.27
CA LEU A 844 32.31 -11.17 -4.74
C LEU A 844 31.51 -12.06 -3.78
N PHE A 845 32.14 -13.11 -3.23
CA PHE A 845 31.53 -13.95 -2.20
C PHE A 845 31.17 -13.13 -0.97
N LEU A 846 32.09 -12.29 -0.48
CA LEU A 846 31.83 -11.42 0.68
C LEU A 846 30.61 -10.51 0.46
N VAL A 847 30.46 -9.91 -0.72
CA VAL A 847 29.31 -9.05 -1.03
C VAL A 847 28.01 -9.84 -1.06
N ILE A 848 28.02 -11.07 -1.59
CA ILE A 848 26.84 -11.94 -1.61
C ILE A 848 26.44 -12.33 -0.18
N ILE A 849 27.41 -12.68 0.66
CA ILE A 849 27.14 -13.02 2.07
C ILE A 849 26.63 -11.81 2.85
N VAL A 850 27.26 -10.64 2.72
CA VAL A 850 26.78 -9.41 3.40
C VAL A 850 25.37 -9.04 2.93
N SER A 851 25.09 -9.14 1.63
CA SER A 851 23.74 -8.88 1.11
C SER A 851 22.73 -9.89 1.65
N SER A 852 23.10 -11.17 1.71
CA SER A 852 22.24 -12.23 2.24
C SER A 852 22.00 -12.06 3.74
N ALA A 853 23.01 -11.68 4.50
CA ALA A 853 22.89 -11.35 5.92
C ALA A 853 21.92 -10.19 6.16
N ILE A 854 21.95 -9.15 5.31
CA ILE A 854 20.97 -8.05 5.36
C ILE A 854 19.54 -8.57 5.11
N TRP A 855 19.36 -9.45 4.11
CA TRP A 855 18.06 -10.10 3.89
C TRP A 855 17.63 -10.97 5.07
N GLY A 856 18.58 -11.62 5.74
CA GLY A 856 18.38 -12.41 6.94
C GLY A 856 17.92 -11.62 8.15
N LEU A 857 18.02 -10.29 8.14
CA LEU A 857 17.48 -9.49 9.23
C LEU A 857 15.94 -9.55 9.30
N ASP A 858 15.24 -9.98 8.26
CA ASP A 858 13.81 -10.35 8.19
C ASP A 858 12.87 -9.83 9.31
N SER A 859 12.66 -8.50 9.38
CA SER A 859 11.81 -7.84 10.40
C SER A 859 12.15 -8.19 11.88
N SER A 860 13.35 -8.73 12.11
CA SER A 860 13.87 -9.17 13.40
C SER A 860 13.96 -8.00 14.37
N LYS A 861 13.63 -8.27 15.63
CA LYS A 861 13.64 -7.28 16.70
C LYS A 861 14.58 -7.63 17.85
N THR A 862 14.90 -8.91 18.03
CA THR A 862 15.81 -9.39 19.06
C THR A 862 17.16 -9.79 18.49
N ILE A 863 18.21 -9.78 19.32
CA ILE A 863 19.55 -10.22 18.92
C ILE A 863 19.53 -11.68 18.46
N GLY A 864 18.75 -12.54 19.12
CA GLY A 864 18.59 -13.94 18.72
C GLY A 864 18.01 -14.09 17.31
N GLU A 865 16.91 -13.40 17.02
CA GLU A 865 16.29 -13.40 15.68
C GLU A 865 17.28 -12.89 14.61
N ILE A 866 18.02 -11.80 14.90
CA ILE A 866 19.04 -11.25 14.00
C ILE A 866 20.15 -12.27 13.71
N LEU A 867 20.74 -12.84 14.76
CA LEU A 867 21.84 -13.79 14.62
C LEU A 867 21.39 -15.03 13.83
N TRP A 868 20.23 -15.59 14.18
CA TRP A 868 19.72 -16.77 13.50
C TRP A 868 19.34 -16.48 12.05
N GLY A 869 18.65 -15.36 11.78
CA GLY A 869 18.28 -14.96 10.43
C GLY A 869 19.50 -14.74 9.53
N VAL A 870 20.57 -14.14 10.05
CA VAL A 870 21.86 -14.00 9.36
C VAL A 870 22.50 -15.35 9.08
N VAL A 871 22.53 -16.27 10.06
CA VAL A 871 23.09 -17.62 9.90
C VAL A 871 22.31 -18.40 8.83
N LYS A 872 20.98 -18.41 8.92
CA LYS A 872 20.07 -19.06 7.97
C LYS A 872 20.31 -18.61 6.52
N THR A 873 20.27 -17.30 6.29
CA THR A 873 20.43 -16.75 4.94
C THR A 873 21.87 -16.88 4.41
N THR A 874 22.87 -16.76 5.28
CA THR A 874 24.28 -16.97 4.94
C THR A 874 24.55 -18.43 4.58
N ALA A 875 23.97 -19.39 5.29
CA ALA A 875 24.11 -20.82 4.99
C ALA A 875 23.55 -21.16 3.60
N ILE A 876 22.34 -20.67 3.30
CA ILE A 876 21.69 -20.86 1.99
C ILE A 876 22.49 -20.18 0.88
N ALA A 877 22.94 -18.93 1.10
CA ALA A 877 23.74 -18.19 0.13
C ALA A 877 25.12 -18.83 -0.13
N THR A 878 25.73 -19.39 0.92
CA THR A 878 27.00 -20.11 0.83
C THR A 878 26.84 -21.39 -0.01
N ALA A 879 25.80 -22.18 0.27
CA ALA A 879 25.48 -23.36 -0.54
C ALA A 879 25.24 -22.99 -2.01
N GLY A 880 24.44 -21.94 -2.26
CA GLY A 880 24.20 -21.42 -3.60
C GLY A 880 25.48 -20.96 -4.31
N TRP A 881 26.40 -20.30 -3.60
CA TRP A 881 27.69 -19.88 -4.14
C TRP A 881 28.58 -21.06 -4.53
N PHE A 882 28.68 -22.10 -3.69
CA PHE A 882 29.44 -23.31 -4.00
C PHE A 882 28.88 -24.02 -5.24
N ILE A 883 27.55 -24.11 -5.38
CA ILE A 883 26.91 -24.61 -6.59
C ILE A 883 27.31 -23.76 -7.80
N VAL A 884 27.18 -22.44 -7.72
CA VAL A 884 27.49 -21.55 -8.87
C VAL A 884 28.97 -21.54 -9.25
N LYS A 885 29.89 -21.68 -8.29
CA LYS A 885 31.33 -21.59 -8.53
C LYS A 885 31.92 -22.91 -9.00
N ASP A 886 31.50 -24.02 -8.38
CA ASP A 886 32.20 -25.30 -8.52
C ASP A 886 31.45 -26.32 -9.41
N LEU A 887 30.12 -26.12 -9.62
CA LEU A 887 29.26 -26.93 -10.51
C LEU A 887 28.92 -26.23 -11.84
N LEU A 888 28.66 -24.91 -11.85
CA LEU A 888 28.27 -24.09 -13.01
C LEU A 888 29.43 -23.25 -13.58
#